data_AF-A0A8S9L4Q6-F1
#
_entry.id   AF-A0A8S9L4Q6-F1
#
_cell.length_a   1.000
_cell.length_b   1.000
_cell.length_c   1.000
_cell.angle_alpha   90.00
_cell.angle_beta   90.00
_cell.angle_gamma   90.00
#
_symmetry.space_group_name_H-M   'P 1'
#
loop_
_entity.id
_entity.type
_entity.pdbx_description
1 polymer ?
#
loop_
_entity_poly.entity_id
_entity_poly.type
_entity_poly.pdbx_seq_one_letter_code
_entity_poly.pdbx_strand_id
1 'polypeptide(L)'
;MQHSLFSLDTSFKFVCWVSPQVVRYHSLIIDKESLPKELIPIAWTVYDDTGSFSEKKFSTPVNTSLSPSRNASVISVPETLENQSYWPSPHVDGKQDRHILMGIMHSTFPHYGLQFHPESIATTYGSQIFKNFKDVTVDYWSRYKSLRRRMINETANMQVPSACQLLKELSRTRNTGNGSSYNNNNSSNSLSTAKKNGVDVFNLVDLAYAKPDTKLLRLKWKKLERLVHKVGGARNIFMELYGKNRGNDAFWLDTSSSDKARGRFSFMGGKGGSLWKQLTFSLSDQSEITSKHGGHLLIEDAHGSTEKRFLEEGFLDFLRKELSSLSYEEKDFKGLPFDFCGGYVGCIGYDIKVECGMPINRHKSKASDACFFLADNVIAIDHQLDDVYVLSLHELDTAETSFLNDTEEKLITMSVSPTRKWKDQTLPAIDSSQRKASFVPDKSREQYINDVERCMQYIKDGESYELCLTTQNRWRIENTDPLGLYLHLREKNPAPYAAFLNFSNANLSLCCSSPERFLLLDRNGMLEAKPIKGTIARGSTPEEDELLKFELKLSEKNQAENLMIVDLLRNDLGRVCEPGSVHVPNLMDVETYTTVHTMVSTVRGLKKTDISPVECVRAAFPGGSMTGAPKLRSVEILDSLENCSRGLYSGSIGYFSYNGTFDLNIVIRTVVIHEDEASIGAGGAIVALSNPEDEFEEMILKTRAPANAVIEFCSGSSERH
;
A
#
# COMPACT_ATOMS: atom_id res chain seq x y z
N MET A 1 -19.95 -19.93 -18.29
CA MET A 1 -18.61 -20.38 -17.85
C MET A 1 -17.63 -20.13 -18.99
N GLN A 2 -16.83 -19.08 -18.91
CA GLN A 2 -15.74 -18.84 -19.87
C GLN A 2 -14.42 -19.09 -19.15
N HIS A 3 -13.63 -20.03 -19.67
CA HIS A 3 -12.35 -20.46 -19.11
C HIS A 3 -11.23 -19.57 -19.63
N SER A 4 -10.40 -19.02 -18.74
CA SER A 4 -9.08 -18.49 -19.09
C SER A 4 -8.00 -19.54 -18.82
N LEU A 5 -7.05 -19.63 -19.76
CA LEU A 5 -6.06 -20.70 -19.88
C LEU A 5 -4.66 -20.09 -19.73
N PHE A 6 -3.95 -20.42 -18.66
CA PHE A 6 -2.51 -20.19 -18.60
C PHE A 6 -1.76 -21.41 -19.13
N SER A 7 -0.95 -21.20 -20.18
CA SER A 7 -0.10 -22.22 -20.80
C SER A 7 1.33 -22.09 -20.29
N LEU A 8 1.75 -23.00 -19.42
CA LEU A 8 3.16 -23.21 -19.06
C LEU A 8 3.58 -24.55 -19.64
N ASP A 9 4.21 -24.52 -20.82
CA ASP A 9 4.67 -25.68 -21.58
C ASP A 9 3.58 -26.71 -21.98
N THR A 10 3.80 -27.38 -23.12
CA THR A 10 2.83 -28.23 -23.85
C THR A 10 2.32 -29.48 -23.11
N SER A 11 2.56 -29.58 -21.79
CA SER A 11 2.10 -30.66 -20.90
C SER A 11 1.30 -30.19 -19.70
N PHE A 12 1.16 -28.88 -19.43
CA PHE A 12 0.51 -28.36 -18.23
C PHE A 12 -0.49 -27.24 -18.54
N LYS A 13 -1.68 -27.31 -17.93
CA LYS A 13 -2.70 -26.25 -17.94
C LYS A 13 -3.09 -25.92 -16.50
N PHE A 14 -2.90 -24.67 -16.10
CA PHE A 14 -3.38 -24.10 -14.83
C PHE A 14 -4.74 -23.45 -15.07
N VAL A 15 -5.71 -23.67 -14.17
CA VAL A 15 -7.04 -23.03 -14.24
C VAL A 15 -7.38 -22.41 -12.88
N CYS A 16 -7.55 -21.09 -12.86
CA CYS A 16 -8.07 -20.31 -11.75
C CYS A 16 -9.57 -20.07 -11.98
N TRP A 17 -10.41 -20.09 -10.93
CA TRP A 17 -11.87 -19.90 -11.05
C TRP A 17 -12.37 -18.89 -10.03
N VAL A 18 -13.17 -17.90 -10.47
CA VAL A 18 -14.11 -17.16 -9.59
C VAL A 18 -15.39 -16.80 -10.35
N SER A 19 -16.55 -17.12 -9.74
CA SER A 19 -17.92 -16.75 -10.14
C SER A 19 -18.34 -15.46 -9.43
N PRO A 20 -19.15 -14.56 -10.05
CA PRO A 20 -19.50 -13.27 -9.47
C PRO A 20 -20.70 -13.41 -8.53
N GLN A 21 -20.46 -13.56 -7.21
CA GLN A 21 -21.35 -13.08 -6.14
C GLN A 21 -20.77 -13.34 -4.73
N VAL A 22 -20.53 -12.23 -4.01
CA VAL A 22 -20.60 -12.02 -2.54
C VAL A 22 -19.39 -12.34 -1.62
N VAL A 23 -19.18 -11.35 -0.73
CA VAL A 23 -18.08 -10.99 0.19
C VAL A 23 -18.03 -11.79 1.52
N ARG A 24 -16.85 -12.34 1.85
CA ARG A 24 -16.14 -12.45 3.17
C ARG A 24 -15.07 -13.57 3.06
N TYR A 25 -13.86 -13.44 3.61
CA TYR A 25 -12.89 -14.56 3.68
C TYR A 25 -13.25 -15.64 4.72
N HIS A 26 -14.51 -16.11 4.68
CA HIS A 26 -15.00 -17.45 5.04
C HIS A 26 -15.86 -18.04 3.90
N SER A 27 -16.23 -17.25 2.87
CA SER A 27 -17.04 -17.66 1.71
C SER A 27 -16.21 -18.15 0.53
N LEU A 28 -14.87 -18.11 0.61
CA LEU A 28 -14.00 -18.86 -0.29
C LEU A 28 -13.86 -20.34 0.13
N ILE A 29 -14.52 -20.81 1.19
CA ILE A 29 -14.62 -22.26 1.39
C ILE A 29 -15.50 -22.78 0.26
N ILE A 30 -14.92 -23.37 -0.78
CA ILE A 30 -15.70 -24.09 -1.79
C ILE A 30 -16.43 -25.18 -1.02
N ASP A 31 -17.75 -25.02 -0.89
CA ASP A 31 -18.55 -26.09 -0.34
C ASP A 31 -18.45 -27.26 -1.34
N LYS A 32 -18.02 -28.42 -0.86
CA LYS A 32 -17.99 -29.63 -1.69
C LYS A 32 -19.34 -29.87 -2.34
N GLU A 33 -20.44 -29.54 -1.68
CA GLU A 33 -21.79 -29.72 -2.19
C GLU A 33 -22.13 -28.78 -3.37
N SER A 34 -21.40 -27.67 -3.50
CA SER A 34 -21.56 -26.69 -4.60
C SER A 34 -20.78 -27.06 -5.88
N LEU A 35 -19.93 -28.09 -5.83
CA LEU A 35 -19.12 -28.46 -6.98
C LEU A 35 -19.95 -29.13 -8.08
N PRO A 36 -19.75 -28.74 -9.36
CA PRO A 36 -20.30 -29.49 -10.48
C PRO A 36 -19.70 -30.91 -10.50
N LYS A 37 -20.42 -31.89 -11.06
CA LYS A 37 -20.04 -33.32 -11.04
C LYS A 37 -18.67 -33.60 -11.67
N GLU A 38 -18.24 -32.69 -12.53
CA GLU A 38 -16.96 -32.70 -13.21
C GLU A 38 -15.80 -32.36 -12.28
N LEU A 39 -16.03 -31.77 -11.11
CA LEU A 39 -15.01 -31.38 -10.13
C LEU A 39 -15.12 -32.23 -8.86
N ILE A 40 -14.06 -32.95 -8.54
CA ILE A 40 -13.97 -33.88 -7.41
C ILE A 40 -13.05 -33.27 -6.35
N PRO A 41 -13.51 -33.08 -5.10
CA PRO A 41 -12.66 -32.70 -3.98
C PRO A 41 -11.52 -33.70 -3.75
N ILE A 42 -10.29 -33.21 -3.57
CA ILE A 42 -9.11 -34.05 -3.33
C ILE A 42 -8.25 -33.64 -2.13
N ALA A 43 -8.39 -32.41 -1.61
CA ALA A 43 -7.60 -31.94 -0.47
C ALA A 43 -8.43 -31.05 0.45
N TRP A 44 -8.21 -31.17 1.76
CA TRP A 44 -8.94 -30.46 2.80
C TRP A 44 -7.98 -29.95 3.88
N THR A 45 -8.32 -28.84 4.54
CA THR A 45 -7.68 -28.39 5.79
C THR A 45 -8.70 -28.31 6.91
N VAL A 46 -8.25 -28.39 8.17
CA VAL A 46 -9.10 -28.32 9.37
C VAL A 46 -8.85 -26.98 10.06
N TYR A 47 -9.92 -26.35 10.55
CA TYR A 47 -9.82 -25.14 11.36
C TYR A 47 -10.33 -25.41 12.79
N ASP A 48 -9.48 -25.17 13.78
CA ASP A 48 -9.87 -25.04 15.18
C ASP A 48 -10.10 -23.55 15.48
N ASP A 49 -11.28 -23.20 16.01
CA ASP A 49 -11.67 -21.82 16.33
C ASP A 49 -10.57 -21.04 17.06
N THR A 50 -10.09 -19.94 16.49
CA THR A 50 -9.65 -18.80 17.31
C THR A 50 -10.87 -17.98 17.68
N GLY A 51 -11.53 -18.40 18.77
CA GLY A 51 -12.43 -17.54 19.50
C GLY A 51 -11.70 -16.25 19.93
N SER A 52 -12.42 -15.13 19.85
CA SER A 52 -12.16 -13.84 20.52
C SER A 52 -10.89 -13.77 21.39
N PHE A 53 -9.87 -13.06 20.91
CA PHE A 53 -8.79 -12.58 21.79
C PHE A 53 -9.32 -11.40 22.62
N SER A 54 -10.10 -11.71 23.65
CA SER A 54 -10.43 -10.81 24.74
C SER A 54 -10.04 -11.50 26.05
N GLU A 55 -9.09 -10.87 26.74
CA GLU A 55 -8.78 -10.97 28.18
C GLU A 55 -9.16 -12.26 28.95
N LYS A 56 -8.15 -13.04 29.39
CA LYS A 56 -7.76 -13.12 30.82
C LYS A 56 -6.72 -14.21 31.11
N LYS A 57 -5.62 -13.74 31.70
CA LYS A 57 -4.85 -14.27 32.84
C LYS A 57 -4.29 -15.69 32.78
N PHE A 58 -2.96 -15.71 32.75
CA PHE A 58 -2.09 -16.71 33.36
C PHE A 58 -2.56 -17.13 34.77
N SER A 59 -2.66 -18.45 35.00
CA SER A 59 -2.32 -19.07 36.29
C SER A 59 -2.06 -20.59 36.13
N THR A 60 -0.77 -20.94 36.16
CA THR A 60 -0.10 -22.11 36.77
C THR A 60 -0.58 -23.58 36.59
N PRO A 61 0.37 -24.54 36.59
CA PRO A 61 0.22 -25.86 35.99
C PRO A 61 -0.13 -26.97 37.00
N VAL A 62 -0.80 -28.02 36.53
CA VAL A 62 -0.84 -29.31 37.23
C VAL A 62 -0.33 -30.40 36.28
N ASN A 63 0.74 -31.04 36.73
CA ASN A 63 1.38 -32.22 36.16
C ASN A 63 0.43 -33.41 36.03
N THR A 64 0.51 -34.12 34.91
CA THR A 64 0.74 -35.59 34.95
C THR A 64 1.32 -36.05 33.61
N SER A 65 2.61 -36.38 33.65
CA SER A 65 3.32 -37.44 32.92
C SER A 65 2.63 -38.15 31.74
N LEU A 66 3.22 -38.04 30.54
CA LEU A 66 3.62 -39.18 29.70
C LEU A 66 4.58 -38.72 28.58
N SER A 67 5.65 -39.50 28.39
CA SER A 67 6.84 -39.28 27.56
C SER A 67 6.60 -39.39 26.05
N PRO A 68 7.54 -38.91 25.19
CA PRO A 68 7.26 -38.58 23.79
C PRO A 68 7.43 -39.78 22.86
N SER A 69 6.36 -40.18 22.17
CA SER A 69 6.47 -41.08 21.01
C SER A 69 6.41 -40.26 19.72
N ARG A 70 7.56 -40.18 19.05
CA ARG A 70 7.65 -39.95 17.60
C ARG A 70 6.65 -40.86 16.89
N ASN A 71 5.79 -40.30 16.05
CA ASN A 71 5.33 -40.86 14.77
C ASN A 71 4.35 -39.88 14.11
N ALA A 72 4.87 -39.06 13.20
CA ALA A 72 4.05 -38.47 12.15
C ALA A 72 3.61 -39.62 11.24
N SER A 73 2.37 -40.07 11.38
CA SER A 73 1.80 -41.10 10.52
C SER A 73 1.48 -40.49 9.16
N VAL A 74 2.29 -40.87 8.17
CA VAL A 74 1.94 -40.85 6.75
C VAL A 74 0.62 -41.60 6.58
N ILE A 75 -0.41 -40.93 6.06
CA ILE A 75 -1.67 -41.60 5.71
C ILE A 75 -1.41 -42.43 4.46
N SER A 76 -1.34 -43.75 4.64
CA SER A 76 -1.20 -44.73 3.56
C SER A 76 -2.52 -44.88 2.80
N VAL A 77 -2.48 -44.72 1.48
CA VAL A 77 -3.61 -44.93 0.56
C VAL A 77 -3.83 -46.44 0.35
N PRO A 78 -5.04 -47.00 0.56
CA PRO A 78 -5.30 -48.41 0.30
C PRO A 78 -5.34 -48.74 -1.21
N GLU A 79 -4.71 -49.86 -1.58
CA GLU A 79 -4.75 -50.46 -2.92
C GLU A 79 -6.10 -51.16 -3.16
N THR A 80 -7.14 -50.42 -3.55
CA THR A 80 -8.27 -50.89 -4.39
C THR A 80 -9.31 -49.79 -4.46
N LEU A 81 -9.38 -49.08 -5.60
CA LEU A 81 -10.52 -48.23 -5.95
C LEU A 81 -11.58 -49.11 -6.61
N GLU A 82 -12.30 -49.88 -5.79
CA GLU A 82 -13.63 -50.33 -6.19
C GLU A 82 -14.61 -49.18 -5.94
N ASN A 83 -15.49 -48.95 -6.91
CA ASN A 83 -16.67 -48.10 -6.78
C ASN A 83 -17.56 -48.62 -5.64
N GLN A 84 -17.26 -48.23 -4.40
CA GLN A 84 -18.16 -48.38 -3.27
C GLN A 84 -18.21 -47.07 -2.49
N SER A 85 -19.33 -46.39 -2.72
CA SER A 85 -19.93 -45.38 -1.88
C SER A 85 -20.01 -45.83 -0.42
N TYR A 86 -19.02 -45.51 0.40
CA TYR A 86 -19.14 -45.58 1.87
C TYR A 86 -18.25 -44.52 2.53
N TRP A 87 -18.83 -43.35 2.80
CA TRP A 87 -18.57 -42.59 4.03
C TRP A 87 -19.92 -41.99 4.47
N PRO A 88 -20.25 -41.97 5.78
CA PRO A 88 -21.63 -41.98 6.25
C PRO A 88 -22.39 -40.69 5.95
N SER A 89 -23.68 -40.82 5.65
CA SER A 89 -24.66 -39.73 5.59
C SER A 89 -24.90 -39.12 7.00
N PRO A 90 -25.46 -37.89 7.09
CA PRO A 90 -25.27 -36.98 8.21
C PRO A 90 -26.26 -37.20 9.38
N HIS A 91 -25.89 -36.58 10.50
CA HIS A 91 -26.64 -36.35 11.75
C HIS A 91 -26.49 -37.41 12.85
N VAL A 92 -25.78 -37.04 13.93
CA VAL A 92 -26.34 -36.73 15.27
C VAL A 92 -25.37 -35.74 15.95
N ASP A 93 -25.91 -34.74 16.65
CA ASP A 93 -25.23 -33.69 17.45
C ASP A 93 -24.53 -32.53 16.71
N GLY A 94 -25.32 -31.62 16.14
CA GLY A 94 -25.19 -30.16 16.34
C GLY A 94 -23.85 -29.42 16.10
N LYS A 95 -22.81 -30.05 15.55
CA LYS A 95 -21.53 -29.43 15.18
C LYS A 95 -21.30 -29.67 13.69
N GLN A 96 -21.33 -28.60 12.89
CA GLN A 96 -20.91 -28.65 11.49
C GLN A 96 -19.45 -29.10 11.41
N ASP A 97 -19.17 -30.09 10.55
CA ASP A 97 -17.82 -30.53 10.21
C ASP A 97 -16.99 -29.36 9.66
N ARG A 98 -15.89 -29.03 10.34
CA ARG A 98 -15.02 -27.85 10.07
C ARG A 98 -13.90 -28.18 9.10
N HIS A 99 -14.25 -28.68 7.92
CA HIS A 99 -13.29 -28.97 6.86
C HIS A 99 -13.41 -27.94 5.73
N ILE A 100 -12.30 -27.30 5.38
CA ILE A 100 -12.21 -26.36 4.26
C ILE A 100 -11.61 -27.07 3.06
N LEU A 101 -12.33 -27.06 1.93
CA LEU A 101 -11.86 -27.63 0.67
C LEU A 101 -10.70 -26.80 0.13
N MET A 102 -9.55 -27.44 -0.08
CA MET A 102 -8.32 -26.78 -0.56
C MET A 102 -7.93 -27.18 -1.97
N GLY A 103 -8.35 -28.34 -2.46
CA GLY A 103 -7.97 -28.83 -3.78
C GLY A 103 -9.05 -29.66 -4.44
N ILE A 104 -9.17 -29.51 -5.76
CA ILE A 104 -10.13 -30.19 -6.63
C ILE A 104 -9.41 -30.81 -7.82
N MET A 105 -9.97 -31.87 -8.38
CA MET A 105 -9.53 -32.46 -9.64
C MET A 105 -10.72 -32.55 -10.60
N HIS A 106 -10.47 -32.44 -11.89
CA HIS A 106 -11.49 -32.77 -12.88
C HIS A 106 -11.68 -34.30 -12.94
N SER A 107 -12.92 -34.75 -13.09
CA SER A 107 -13.30 -36.16 -13.07
C SER A 107 -12.76 -37.02 -14.23
N THR A 108 -12.25 -36.39 -15.29
CA THR A 108 -11.90 -37.05 -16.56
C THR A 108 -10.66 -36.44 -17.20
N PHE A 109 -10.51 -35.12 -17.13
CA PHE A 109 -9.30 -34.43 -17.60
C PHE A 109 -8.24 -34.39 -16.49
N PRO A 110 -6.94 -34.39 -16.84
CA PRO A 110 -5.84 -34.26 -15.87
C PRO A 110 -5.70 -32.79 -15.39
N HIS A 111 -6.81 -32.17 -15.02
CA HIS A 111 -6.86 -30.80 -14.52
C HIS A 111 -7.05 -30.85 -13.01
N TYR A 112 -6.28 -30.02 -12.32
CA TYR A 112 -6.31 -29.91 -10.87
C TYR A 112 -6.35 -28.43 -10.50
N GLY A 113 -7.19 -28.09 -9.52
CA GLY A 113 -7.31 -26.76 -8.97
C GLY A 113 -6.87 -26.78 -7.51
N LEU A 114 -6.19 -25.74 -7.09
CA LEU A 114 -5.79 -25.54 -5.70
C LEU A 114 -6.24 -24.14 -5.28
N GLN A 115 -6.90 -24.06 -4.15
CA GLN A 115 -7.25 -22.81 -3.52
C GLN A 115 -6.10 -22.38 -2.61
N PHE A 116 -5.49 -21.23 -2.91
CA PHE A 116 -4.46 -20.62 -2.08
C PHE A 116 -4.50 -19.10 -2.27
N HIS A 117 -4.10 -18.36 -1.24
CA HIS A 117 -3.74 -16.96 -1.41
C HIS A 117 -2.34 -16.93 -2.08
N PRO A 118 -2.08 -16.15 -3.14
CA PRO A 118 -0.80 -16.17 -3.85
C PRO A 118 0.42 -16.01 -2.93
N GLU A 119 0.26 -15.27 -1.85
CA GLU A 119 1.27 -14.99 -0.82
C GLU A 119 1.34 -16.07 0.27
N SER A 120 0.35 -16.95 0.39
CA SER A 120 0.44 -18.17 1.22
C SER A 120 1.56 -19.12 0.73
N ILE A 121 1.97 -19.00 -0.54
CA ILE A 121 3.11 -19.73 -1.11
C ILE A 121 4.43 -19.35 -0.40
N ALA A 122 4.56 -18.09 0.02
CA ALA A 122 5.76 -17.57 0.69
C ALA A 122 5.80 -17.85 2.19
N THR A 123 4.78 -18.54 2.73
CA THR A 123 4.74 -18.93 4.15
C THR A 123 5.50 -20.23 4.40
N THR A 124 5.74 -20.55 5.67
CA THR A 124 6.45 -21.76 6.11
C THR A 124 5.88 -23.07 5.54
N TYR A 125 4.58 -23.11 5.22
CA TYR A 125 3.90 -24.30 4.68
C TYR A 125 3.59 -24.21 3.18
N GLY A 126 3.82 -23.07 2.52
CA GLY A 126 3.51 -22.89 1.10
C GLY A 126 4.25 -23.86 0.19
N SER A 127 5.53 -24.12 0.48
CA SER A 127 6.33 -25.13 -0.22
C SER A 127 5.81 -26.57 -0.06
N GLN A 128 5.23 -26.89 1.10
CA GLN A 128 4.63 -28.19 1.37
C GLN A 128 3.34 -28.40 0.59
N ILE A 129 2.54 -27.35 0.39
CA ILE A 129 1.32 -27.40 -0.42
C ILE A 129 1.66 -27.79 -1.87
N PHE A 130 2.66 -27.14 -2.47
CA PHE A 130 3.12 -27.50 -3.82
C PHE A 130 3.72 -28.90 -3.89
N LYS A 131 4.45 -29.32 -2.86
CA LYS A 131 5.01 -30.67 -2.79
C LYS A 131 3.92 -31.73 -2.76
N ASN A 132 2.91 -31.56 -1.89
CA ASN A 132 1.76 -32.46 -1.82
C ASN A 132 1.04 -32.55 -3.17
N PHE A 133 0.81 -31.41 -3.82
CA PHE A 133 0.12 -31.36 -5.11
C PHE A 133 0.93 -32.01 -6.25
N LYS A 134 2.24 -31.77 -6.28
CA LYS A 134 3.17 -32.45 -7.19
C LYS A 134 3.12 -33.96 -6.98
N ASP A 135 3.17 -34.42 -5.74
CA ASP A 135 3.19 -35.85 -5.42
C ASP A 135 1.87 -36.53 -5.83
N VAL A 136 0.72 -35.90 -5.57
CA VAL A 136 -0.60 -36.36 -6.06
C VAL A 136 -0.64 -36.44 -7.59
N THR A 137 -0.09 -35.44 -8.27
CA THR A 137 -0.05 -35.41 -9.74
C THR A 137 0.84 -36.52 -10.31
N VAL A 138 2.01 -36.75 -9.70
CA VAL A 138 2.95 -37.81 -10.11
C VAL A 138 2.35 -39.19 -9.87
N ASP A 139 1.66 -39.41 -8.74
CA ASP A 139 0.99 -40.66 -8.45
C ASP A 139 -0.11 -40.96 -9.49
N TYR A 140 -0.95 -39.97 -9.83
CA TYR A 140 -1.97 -40.12 -10.87
C TYR A 140 -1.39 -40.57 -12.22
N TRP A 141 -0.33 -39.91 -12.71
CA TRP A 141 0.29 -40.27 -14.00
C TRP A 141 0.99 -41.63 -13.96
N SER A 142 1.49 -42.04 -12.80
CA SER A 142 2.08 -43.37 -12.60
C SER A 142 1.01 -44.46 -12.68
N ARG A 143 -0.16 -44.24 -12.07
CA ARG A 143 -1.34 -45.13 -12.17
C ARG A 143 -1.92 -45.16 -13.59
N TYR A 144 -1.97 -44.03 -14.28
CA TYR A 144 -2.44 -43.94 -15.67
C TYR A 144 -1.51 -44.69 -16.66
N LYS A 145 -0.18 -44.60 -16.49
CA LYS A 145 0.78 -45.39 -17.27
C LYS A 145 0.64 -46.90 -17.00
N SER A 146 0.33 -47.30 -15.77
CA SER A 146 0.06 -48.69 -15.40
C SER A 146 -1.21 -49.23 -16.07
N LEU A 147 -2.30 -48.44 -16.08
CA LEU A 147 -3.56 -48.78 -16.76
C LEU A 147 -3.38 -48.89 -18.28
N ARG A 148 -2.58 -48.00 -18.89
CA ARG A 148 -2.25 -48.08 -20.32
C ARG A 148 -1.40 -49.32 -20.66
N ARG A 149 -0.46 -49.72 -19.78
CA ARG A 149 0.27 -51.00 -19.92
C ARG A 149 -0.64 -52.22 -19.73
N ARG A 150 -1.61 -52.17 -18.82
CA ARG A 150 -2.62 -53.22 -18.63
C ARG A 150 -3.53 -53.36 -19.84
N MET A 151 -4.01 -52.25 -20.43
CA MET A 151 -4.79 -52.31 -21.67
C MET A 151 -3.99 -52.83 -22.87
N ILE A 152 -2.69 -52.51 -22.97
CA ILE A 152 -1.81 -53.06 -24.02
C ILE A 152 -1.56 -54.56 -23.80
N ASN A 153 -1.51 -55.04 -22.56
CA ASN A 153 -1.37 -56.47 -22.25
C ASN A 153 -2.69 -57.25 -22.39
N GLU A 154 -3.86 -56.63 -22.18
CA GLU A 154 -5.16 -57.26 -22.43
C GLU A 154 -5.50 -57.35 -23.93
N THR A 155 -5.10 -56.36 -24.72
CA THR A 155 -5.23 -56.44 -26.19
C THR A 155 -4.22 -57.39 -26.84
N ALA A 156 -3.13 -57.75 -26.15
CA ALA A 156 -2.17 -58.76 -26.60
C ALA A 156 -2.58 -60.21 -26.28
N ASN A 157 -3.66 -60.44 -25.52
CA ASN A 157 -4.13 -61.79 -25.12
C ASN A 157 -5.38 -62.29 -25.88
N MET A 158 -5.82 -61.58 -26.92
CA MET A 158 -6.85 -62.08 -27.85
C MET A 158 -6.26 -62.22 -29.26
N GLN A 159 -5.37 -63.19 -29.47
CA GLN A 159 -5.15 -63.77 -30.79
C GLN A 159 -4.43 -65.13 -30.73
N VAL A 160 -5.09 -66.11 -31.36
CA VAL A 160 -4.63 -67.44 -31.83
C VAL A 160 -4.81 -68.67 -30.90
N PRO A 161 -5.75 -69.58 -31.25
CA PRO A 161 -5.71 -71.01 -30.89
C PRO A 161 -4.85 -71.83 -31.88
N SER A 162 -4.07 -72.77 -31.34
CA SER A 162 -3.45 -73.94 -31.99
C SER A 162 -2.18 -73.76 -32.86
N ALA A 163 -1.01 -73.97 -32.25
CA ALA A 163 0.07 -74.80 -32.81
C ALA A 163 1.00 -75.34 -31.69
N CYS A 164 1.46 -76.57 -31.87
CA CYS A 164 2.01 -77.49 -30.88
C CYS A 164 3.47 -77.23 -30.38
N GLN A 165 3.74 -77.74 -29.17
CA GLN A 165 4.89 -78.57 -28.74
C GLN A 165 6.35 -78.03 -28.62
N LEU A 166 7.02 -78.54 -27.56
CA LEU A 166 8.45 -78.52 -27.16
C LEU A 166 8.98 -77.18 -26.57
N LEU A 167 9.74 -77.10 -25.46
CA LEU A 167 10.57 -78.05 -24.72
C LEU A 167 10.77 -77.60 -23.25
N LYS A 168 11.03 -78.60 -22.41
CA LYS A 168 11.44 -78.59 -20.99
C LYS A 168 12.81 -77.96 -20.73
N GLU A 169 12.97 -77.58 -19.45
CA GLU A 169 14.20 -77.62 -18.63
C GLU A 169 15.35 -76.63 -18.95
N LEU A 170 15.70 -75.80 -17.96
CA LEU A 170 16.93 -75.98 -17.16
C LEU A 170 17.06 -74.91 -16.05
N SER A 171 16.87 -75.40 -14.82
CA SER A 171 17.59 -75.19 -13.57
C SER A 171 18.82 -74.25 -13.48
N ARG A 172 18.98 -73.73 -12.24
CA ARG A 172 20.25 -73.51 -11.46
C ARG A 172 20.99 -72.19 -11.71
N THR A 173 21.60 -71.48 -10.74
CA THR A 173 21.78 -71.55 -9.26
C THR A 173 22.69 -70.36 -8.86
N ARG A 174 22.54 -69.85 -7.60
CA ARG A 174 23.61 -69.38 -6.65
C ARG A 174 24.49 -68.17 -7.07
N ASN A 175 25.07 -67.33 -6.22
CA ASN A 175 25.50 -67.36 -4.80
C ASN A 175 25.93 -65.90 -4.39
N THR A 176 25.55 -65.33 -3.24
CA THR A 176 26.27 -65.19 -1.92
C THR A 176 27.44 -64.19 -1.79
N GLY A 177 27.43 -63.40 -0.69
CA GLY A 177 28.61 -62.86 0.06
C GLY A 177 28.46 -61.40 0.53
N ASN A 178 28.18 -61.07 1.82
CA ASN A 178 29.11 -60.76 2.96
C ASN A 178 30.24 -59.74 2.62
N GLY A 179 30.65 -58.73 3.42
CA GLY A 179 30.41 -58.26 4.79
C GLY A 179 31.60 -57.38 5.28
N SER A 180 31.41 -56.57 6.35
CA SER A 180 32.42 -55.82 7.18
C SER A 180 33.10 -54.58 6.55
N SER A 181 33.62 -53.53 7.21
CA SER A 181 33.70 -52.92 8.58
C SER A 181 35.11 -52.29 8.68
N TYR A 182 35.30 -51.03 9.11
CA TYR A 182 36.53 -50.46 9.77
C TYR A 182 36.23 -48.96 10.08
N ASN A 183 36.04 -48.55 11.35
CA ASN A 183 37.01 -47.95 12.32
C ASN A 183 37.59 -46.57 11.93
N ASN A 184 37.94 -45.62 12.82
CA ASN A 184 37.62 -45.25 14.21
C ASN A 184 38.49 -44.00 14.56
N ASN A 185 38.17 -43.32 15.68
CA ASN A 185 39.01 -42.45 16.54
C ASN A 185 39.40 -41.04 16.05
N ASN A 186 39.60 -40.00 16.88
CA ASN A 186 39.38 -39.62 18.29
C ASN A 186 39.87 -38.15 18.40
N SER A 187 39.36 -37.25 19.24
CA SER A 187 39.86 -36.91 20.59
C SER A 187 39.18 -35.60 21.04
N SER A 188 38.36 -35.54 22.11
CA SER A 188 38.66 -35.30 23.56
C SER A 188 39.28 -33.91 23.84
N ASN A 189 38.65 -32.98 24.60
CA ASN A 189 38.50 -32.94 26.08
C ASN A 189 37.58 -31.77 26.51
N SER A 190 36.49 -31.98 27.30
CA SER A 190 36.33 -31.94 28.78
C SER A 190 35.83 -30.56 29.32
N LEU A 191 34.57 -30.43 29.79
CA LEU A 191 34.07 -30.54 31.20
C LEU A 191 34.71 -29.51 32.15
N SER A 192 34.03 -28.66 32.95
CA SER A 192 32.95 -28.95 33.90
C SER A 192 32.45 -27.68 34.65
N THR A 193 31.16 -27.70 35.01
CA THR A 193 30.43 -27.15 36.17
C THR A 193 31.07 -26.15 37.18
N ALA A 194 30.35 -25.06 37.48
CA ALA A 194 29.94 -24.67 38.86
C ALA A 194 28.91 -23.51 38.88
N LYS A 195 27.84 -23.69 39.66
CA LYS A 195 26.85 -22.67 40.05
C LYS A 195 27.40 -21.80 41.19
N LYS A 196 27.13 -20.48 41.17
CA LYS A 196 26.33 -19.73 42.16
C LYS A 196 26.49 -18.19 42.03
N ASN A 197 25.32 -17.54 42.01
CA ASN A 197 24.95 -16.25 42.60
C ASN A 197 25.84 -15.01 42.37
N GLY A 198 25.25 -14.00 41.71
CA GLY A 198 25.62 -12.60 41.96
C GLY A 198 25.30 -11.66 40.81
N VAL A 199 24.18 -10.92 40.94
CA VAL A 199 23.92 -9.57 40.41
C VAL A 199 24.08 -9.38 38.88
N ASP A 200 22.96 -9.13 38.19
CA ASP A 200 22.93 -8.70 36.80
C ASP A 200 23.66 -7.36 36.62
N VAL A 201 24.85 -7.39 36.01
CA VAL A 201 25.62 -6.21 35.57
C VAL A 201 25.59 -6.09 34.03
N PHE A 202 24.49 -6.53 33.39
CA PHE A 202 24.34 -6.46 31.93
C PHE A 202 23.47 -5.30 31.42
N ASN A 203 23.20 -4.30 32.26
CA ASN A 203 22.42 -3.11 31.88
C ASN A 203 23.25 -1.82 31.77
N LEU A 204 24.54 -1.92 31.40
CA LEU A 204 25.43 -0.74 31.39
C LEU A 204 26.54 -0.74 30.33
N VAL A 205 26.40 -1.49 29.22
CA VAL A 205 27.44 -1.52 28.15
C VAL A 205 26.93 -1.22 26.73
N ASP A 206 25.62 -0.98 26.52
CA ASP A 206 25.11 -0.55 25.19
C ASP A 206 25.20 0.96 24.90
N LEU A 207 26.02 1.70 25.66
CA LEU A 207 26.23 3.15 25.49
C LEU A 207 27.56 3.51 24.78
N ALA A 208 28.26 2.57 24.15
CA ALA A 208 29.61 2.81 23.63
C ALA A 208 29.90 2.34 22.20
N TYR A 209 28.88 2.29 21.33
CA TYR A 209 29.10 2.31 19.87
C TYR A 209 28.27 3.42 19.24
N ALA A 210 28.66 4.66 19.49
CA ALA A 210 28.19 5.79 18.71
C ALA A 210 28.58 5.55 17.24
N LYS A 211 27.59 5.45 16.35
CA LYS A 211 27.83 5.50 14.91
C LYS A 211 28.52 6.83 14.59
N PRO A 212 29.54 6.87 13.71
CA PRO A 212 30.40 8.05 13.54
C PRO A 212 29.69 9.35 13.14
N ASP A 213 28.46 9.29 12.61
CA ASP A 213 27.72 10.46 12.08
C ASP A 213 26.33 10.64 12.72
N THR A 214 26.19 10.37 14.02
CA THR A 214 24.89 10.54 14.70
C THR A 214 24.65 12.02 15.01
N LYS A 215 23.65 12.64 14.39
CA LYS A 215 23.24 14.03 14.66
C LYS A 215 22.26 14.03 15.82
N LEU A 216 22.66 14.62 16.94
CA LEU A 216 21.80 14.77 18.10
C LEU A 216 20.95 16.03 17.96
N LEU A 217 19.66 15.83 17.64
CA LEU A 217 18.69 16.90 17.50
C LEU A 217 17.87 17.06 18.78
N ARG A 218 17.59 18.32 19.13
CA ARG A 218 16.78 18.71 20.27
C ARG A 218 15.56 19.47 19.76
N LEU A 219 14.40 19.18 20.33
CA LEU A 219 13.17 19.92 20.05
C LEU A 219 12.84 20.86 21.20
N LYS A 220 12.55 22.11 20.86
CA LYS A 220 11.89 23.07 21.75
C LYS A 220 10.57 23.50 21.13
N TRP A 221 9.58 23.71 21.98
CA TRP A 221 8.27 24.15 21.54
C TRP A 221 7.61 25.07 22.55
N LYS A 222 6.71 25.91 22.05
CA LYS A 222 5.82 26.77 22.85
C LYS A 222 4.38 26.53 22.43
N LYS A 223 3.46 26.62 23.40
CA LYS A 223 2.03 26.53 23.19
C LYS A 223 1.39 27.89 23.46
N LEU A 224 0.63 28.39 22.50
CA LEU A 224 -0.17 29.60 22.58
C LEU A 224 -1.64 29.20 22.61
N GLU A 225 -2.30 29.41 23.75
CA GLU A 225 -3.64 28.88 23.98
C GLU A 225 -4.73 29.76 23.36
N ARG A 226 -5.72 29.11 22.72
CA ARG A 226 -6.92 29.76 22.16
C ARG A 226 -6.59 31.01 21.32
N LEU A 227 -5.66 30.85 20.39
CA LEU A 227 -5.14 31.91 19.55
C LEU A 227 -5.71 31.86 18.12
N VAL A 228 -6.05 30.68 17.61
CA VAL A 228 -6.35 30.47 16.17
C VAL A 228 -7.50 31.38 15.69
N HIS A 229 -8.61 31.46 16.44
CA HIS A 229 -9.72 32.37 16.10
C HIS A 229 -9.35 33.86 16.19
N LYS A 230 -8.44 34.25 17.09
CA LYS A 230 -8.03 35.65 17.28
C LYS A 230 -7.18 36.18 16.14
N VAL A 231 -6.45 35.30 15.48
CA VAL A 231 -5.51 35.65 14.41
C VAL A 231 -6.06 35.33 13.02
N GLY A 232 -7.36 35.05 12.88
CA GLY A 232 -8.00 34.81 11.57
C GLY A 232 -7.83 33.40 10.99
N GLY A 233 -7.43 32.43 11.82
CA GLY A 233 -7.34 31.02 11.45
C GLY A 233 -6.06 30.62 10.68
N ALA A 234 -5.95 29.33 10.33
CA ALA A 234 -4.77 28.77 9.67
C ALA A 234 -4.40 29.47 8.36
N ARG A 235 -5.41 29.88 7.58
CA ARG A 235 -5.21 30.65 6.35
C ARG A 235 -4.46 31.96 6.62
N ASN A 236 -4.89 32.73 7.61
CA ASN A 236 -4.28 34.04 7.88
C ASN A 236 -2.87 33.87 8.43
N ILE A 237 -2.66 32.92 9.34
CA ILE A 237 -1.33 32.58 9.87
C ILE A 237 -0.37 32.22 8.72
N PHE A 238 -0.80 31.35 7.81
CA PHE A 238 0.04 30.97 6.67
C PHE A 238 0.37 32.16 5.77
N MET A 239 -0.63 33.00 5.44
CA MET A 239 -0.43 34.15 4.57
C MET A 239 0.52 35.19 5.16
N GLU A 240 0.41 35.49 6.45
CA GLU A 240 1.25 36.50 7.12
C GLU A 240 2.69 36.01 7.32
N LEU A 241 2.88 34.72 7.63
CA LEU A 241 4.21 34.16 7.93
C LEU A 241 4.94 33.66 6.68
N TYR A 242 4.22 33.02 5.76
CA TYR A 242 4.81 32.34 4.61
C TYR A 242 4.25 32.84 3.27
N GLY A 243 3.17 33.63 3.23
CA GLY A 243 2.55 34.08 1.98
C GLY A 243 3.36 35.09 1.17
N LYS A 244 4.41 35.69 1.75
CA LYS A 244 5.35 36.54 0.99
C LYS A 244 6.02 35.72 -0.12
N ASN A 245 6.28 36.33 -1.27
CA ASN A 245 6.83 35.67 -2.46
C ASN A 245 6.04 34.41 -2.88
N ARG A 246 4.70 34.45 -2.79
CA ARG A 246 3.81 33.34 -3.21
C ARG A 246 4.09 32.00 -2.49
N GLY A 247 4.62 32.04 -1.27
CA GLY A 247 4.91 30.83 -0.50
C GLY A 247 6.09 30.03 -1.03
N ASN A 248 7.10 30.68 -1.61
CA ASN A 248 8.32 30.00 -2.05
C ASN A 248 8.96 29.22 -0.90
N ASP A 249 9.32 27.96 -1.18
CA ASP A 249 9.99 27.05 -0.25
C ASP A 249 9.24 26.87 1.07
N ALA A 250 7.91 26.84 0.97
CA ALA A 250 6.99 26.67 2.09
C ALA A 250 6.06 25.47 1.87
N PHE A 251 5.55 24.95 2.98
CA PHE A 251 4.57 23.89 2.98
C PHE A 251 3.43 24.18 3.96
N TRP A 252 2.26 23.68 3.64
CA TRP A 252 1.09 23.64 4.50
C TRP A 252 0.44 22.27 4.36
N LEU A 253 0.63 21.40 5.35
CA LEU A 253 -0.12 20.15 5.48
C LEU A 253 -1.42 20.49 6.20
N ASP A 254 -2.54 20.42 5.49
CA ASP A 254 -3.80 21.00 5.95
C ASP A 254 -4.92 19.97 6.12
N THR A 255 -5.61 20.09 7.24
CA THR A 255 -6.90 19.45 7.44
C THR A 255 -8.00 20.46 7.12
N SER A 256 -8.22 20.69 5.82
CA SER A 256 -9.24 21.64 5.34
C SER A 256 -10.68 21.18 5.55
N SER A 257 -10.88 19.92 5.98
CA SER A 257 -12.19 19.35 6.29
C SER A 257 -12.87 20.07 7.46
N SER A 258 -14.16 20.38 7.32
CA SER A 258 -14.99 20.89 8.41
C SER A 258 -15.25 19.85 9.51
N ASP A 259 -14.90 18.59 9.27
CA ASP A 259 -15.05 17.51 10.24
C ASP A 259 -13.85 17.44 11.20
N LYS A 260 -14.04 18.06 12.37
CA LYS A 260 -13.05 18.10 13.46
C LYS A 260 -12.65 16.71 13.98
N ALA A 261 -13.43 15.66 13.70
CA ALA A 261 -13.10 14.30 14.14
C ALA A 261 -11.99 13.66 13.30
N ARG A 262 -11.80 14.10 12.04
CA ARG A 262 -10.91 13.45 11.08
C ARG A 262 -9.63 14.22 10.78
N GLY A 263 -9.61 15.52 11.07
CA GLY A 263 -8.45 16.38 10.87
C GLY A 263 -8.36 17.45 11.95
N ARG A 264 -7.62 17.15 13.01
CA ARG A 264 -7.44 18.06 14.16
C ARG A 264 -6.33 19.08 13.96
N PHE A 265 -5.28 18.71 13.21
CA PHE A 265 -4.05 19.48 13.14
C PHE A 265 -3.70 19.90 11.71
N SER A 266 -3.30 21.16 11.55
CA SER A 266 -2.58 21.62 10.35
C SER A 266 -1.15 21.98 10.71
N PHE A 267 -0.21 21.67 9.82
CA PHE A 267 1.21 21.95 10.01
C PHE A 267 1.70 22.85 8.88
N MET A 268 2.51 23.85 9.22
CA MET A 268 3.10 24.75 8.24
C MET A 268 4.53 25.07 8.60
N GLY A 269 5.31 25.38 7.58
CA GLY A 269 6.72 25.76 7.71
C GLY A 269 7.26 26.25 6.39
N GLY A 270 8.51 26.73 6.41
CA GLY A 270 9.20 27.18 5.22
C GLY A 270 10.66 27.46 5.48
N LYS A 271 11.35 27.97 4.45
CA LYS A 271 12.78 28.32 4.50
C LYS A 271 13.06 29.31 5.63
N GLY A 272 14.03 29.00 6.50
CA GLY A 272 14.51 29.97 7.50
C GLY A 272 15.28 29.41 8.69
N GLY A 273 15.16 28.13 9.03
CA GLY A 273 16.00 27.55 10.08
C GLY A 273 17.37 27.12 9.58
N SER A 274 18.32 26.92 10.51
CA SER A 274 19.72 26.59 10.19
C SER A 274 19.91 25.18 9.63
N LEU A 275 18.98 24.28 9.92
CA LEU A 275 18.97 22.90 9.42
C LEU A 275 18.12 22.77 8.17
N TRP A 276 17.45 23.83 7.72
CA TRP A 276 16.64 23.80 6.52
C TRP A 276 17.46 23.36 5.31
N LYS A 277 16.92 22.38 4.59
CA LYS A 277 17.47 21.89 3.32
C LYS A 277 16.35 21.52 2.38
N GLN A 278 16.53 21.74 1.09
CA GLN A 278 15.68 21.17 0.05
C GLN A 278 16.42 20.00 -0.61
N LEU A 279 15.72 18.88 -0.73
CA LEU A 279 16.13 17.68 -1.45
C LEU A 279 15.28 17.57 -2.71
N THR A 280 15.93 17.44 -3.87
CA THR A 280 15.28 17.20 -5.15
C THR A 280 15.95 15.98 -5.80
N PHE A 281 15.20 14.90 -6.01
CA PHE A 281 15.70 13.66 -6.57
C PHE A 281 15.01 13.34 -7.91
N SER A 282 15.81 12.94 -8.90
CA SER A 282 15.33 12.47 -10.19
C SER A 282 16.01 11.15 -10.54
N LEU A 283 15.21 10.17 -10.94
CA LEU A 283 15.69 8.90 -11.47
C LEU A 283 16.49 9.14 -12.76
N SER A 284 17.59 8.41 -12.89
CA SER A 284 18.44 8.43 -14.09
C SER A 284 17.78 7.77 -15.29
N ASP A 285 18.29 8.07 -16.48
CA ASP A 285 17.88 7.36 -17.69
C ASP A 285 18.42 5.93 -17.74
N GLN A 286 17.62 5.01 -18.29
CA GLN A 286 17.99 3.60 -18.45
C GLN A 286 19.27 3.39 -19.30
N SER A 287 19.63 4.37 -20.13
CA SER A 287 20.85 4.35 -20.94
C SER A 287 22.12 4.70 -20.14
N GLU A 288 22.01 5.18 -18.90
CA GLU A 288 23.13 5.71 -18.13
C GLU A 288 23.70 4.76 -17.04
N ILE A 289 23.19 3.54 -16.80
CA ILE A 289 23.69 2.81 -15.61
C ILE A 289 23.79 1.27 -15.65
N THR A 290 24.84 0.84 -14.94
CA THR A 290 25.09 -0.39 -14.19
C THR A 290 24.18 -0.65 -12.96
N SER A 291 23.31 0.28 -12.51
CA SER A 291 22.41 0.11 -11.35
C SER A 291 20.93 0.36 -11.72
N LYS A 292 20.01 -0.47 -11.18
CA LYS A 292 18.62 -0.58 -11.66
C LYS A 292 17.65 0.50 -11.14
N HIS A 293 18.01 1.22 -10.08
CA HIS A 293 17.15 2.21 -9.40
C HIS A 293 17.94 3.44 -8.91
N GLY A 294 19.05 3.75 -9.58
CA GLY A 294 19.88 4.90 -9.24
C GLY A 294 19.27 6.22 -9.70
N GLY A 295 19.79 7.34 -9.17
CA GLY A 295 19.34 8.67 -9.59
C GLY A 295 20.19 9.79 -9.04
N HIS A 296 19.90 11.02 -9.47
CA HIS A 296 20.59 12.23 -9.05
C HIS A 296 19.82 12.93 -7.94
N LEU A 297 20.49 13.18 -6.82
CA LEU A 297 20.01 14.00 -5.72
C LEU A 297 20.69 15.37 -5.78
N LEU A 298 19.89 16.43 -5.74
CA LEU A 298 20.31 17.81 -5.50
C LEU A 298 19.90 18.19 -4.07
N ILE A 299 20.84 18.69 -3.29
CA ILE A 299 20.63 19.20 -1.94
C ILE A 299 20.94 20.68 -1.96
N GLU A 300 20.00 21.51 -1.50
CA GLU A 300 20.23 22.93 -1.27
C GLU A 300 20.07 23.25 0.22
N ASP A 301 20.98 24.03 0.79
CA ASP A 301 20.87 24.48 2.18
C ASP A 301 20.18 25.85 2.33
N ALA A 302 19.99 26.27 3.58
CA ALA A 302 19.37 27.56 3.91
C ALA A 302 20.12 28.78 3.32
N HIS A 303 21.41 28.65 3.02
CA HIS A 303 22.24 29.70 2.46
C HIS A 303 22.27 29.70 0.92
N GLY A 304 21.58 28.75 0.28
CA GLY A 304 21.54 28.59 -1.17
C GLY A 304 22.75 27.84 -1.75
N SER A 305 23.59 27.23 -0.90
CA SER A 305 24.64 26.33 -1.36
C SER A 305 24.01 25.05 -1.90
N THR A 306 24.45 24.61 -3.08
CA THR A 306 23.93 23.41 -3.74
C THR A 306 24.98 22.32 -3.84
N GLU A 307 24.56 21.10 -3.55
CA GLU A 307 25.38 19.89 -3.67
C GLU A 307 24.63 18.86 -4.51
N LYS A 308 25.31 18.28 -5.52
CA LYS A 308 24.76 17.22 -6.36
C LYS A 308 25.45 15.90 -6.05
N ARG A 309 24.68 14.86 -5.80
CA ARG A 309 25.14 13.49 -5.54
C ARG A 309 24.42 12.51 -6.46
N PHE A 310 25.08 11.41 -6.79
CA PHE A 310 24.44 10.27 -7.42
C PHE A 310 24.19 9.19 -6.36
N LEU A 311 22.97 8.67 -6.29
CA LEU A 311 22.56 7.65 -5.34
C LEU A 311 22.42 6.32 -6.08
N GLU A 312 23.37 5.40 -5.89
CA GLU A 312 23.30 4.06 -6.51
C GLU A 312 22.19 3.20 -5.91
N GLU A 313 21.97 3.30 -4.60
CA GLU A 313 20.95 2.54 -3.85
C GLU A 313 19.53 3.14 -3.96
N GLY A 314 19.37 4.35 -4.52
CA GLY A 314 18.08 5.02 -4.63
C GLY A 314 17.76 5.98 -3.48
N PHE A 315 16.62 6.66 -3.59
CA PHE A 315 16.21 7.74 -2.69
C PHE A 315 15.67 7.24 -1.35
N LEU A 316 14.90 6.14 -1.33
CA LEU A 316 14.36 5.60 -0.08
C LEU A 316 15.49 5.08 0.82
N ASP A 317 16.55 4.52 0.24
CA ASP A 317 17.72 4.09 1.00
C ASP A 317 18.54 5.27 1.56
N PHE A 318 18.65 6.35 0.79
CA PHE A 318 19.20 7.61 1.29
C PHE A 318 18.36 8.17 2.46
N LEU A 319 17.05 8.26 2.30
CA LEU A 319 16.16 8.77 3.35
C LEU A 319 16.20 7.90 4.61
N ARG A 320 16.28 6.57 4.46
CA ARG A 320 16.47 5.64 5.58
C ARG A 320 17.78 5.93 6.32
N LYS A 321 18.88 6.13 5.60
CA LYS A 321 20.19 6.45 6.18
C LYS A 321 20.13 7.79 6.93
N GLU A 322 19.58 8.83 6.32
CA GLU A 322 19.40 10.14 6.96
C GLU A 322 18.56 10.05 8.24
N LEU A 323 17.38 9.43 8.20
CA LEU A 323 16.52 9.28 9.38
C LEU A 323 17.19 8.46 10.48
N SER A 324 17.98 7.42 10.12
CA SER A 324 18.72 6.61 11.10
C SER A 324 19.90 7.34 11.74
N SER A 325 20.36 8.44 11.13
CA SER A 325 21.42 9.29 11.69
C SER A 325 20.89 10.28 12.74
N LEU A 326 19.57 10.50 12.77
CA LEU A 326 18.95 11.42 13.72
C LEU A 326 18.75 10.72 15.07
N SER A 327 19.30 11.31 16.13
CA SER A 327 19.04 10.92 17.50
C SER A 327 18.12 11.94 18.18
N TYR A 328 17.19 11.45 18.99
CA TYR A 328 16.21 12.25 19.70
C TYR A 328 15.97 11.72 21.12
N GLU A 329 15.38 12.55 21.98
CA GLU A 329 14.94 12.13 23.31
C GLU A 329 13.42 12.28 23.43
N GLU A 330 12.75 11.24 23.96
CA GLU A 330 11.29 11.23 24.13
C GLU A 330 10.75 12.37 25.00
N LYS A 331 11.59 12.91 25.90
CA LYS A 331 11.20 14.02 26.76
C LYS A 331 10.92 15.30 25.98
N ASP A 332 11.47 15.45 24.78
CA ASP A 332 11.40 16.70 24.01
C ASP A 332 10.02 16.93 23.39
N PHE A 333 9.35 15.85 22.98
CA PHE A 333 7.98 15.88 22.44
C PHE A 333 6.93 15.41 23.46
N LYS A 334 7.31 15.26 24.73
CA LYS A 334 6.37 14.93 25.81
C LYS A 334 5.37 16.08 26.00
N GLY A 335 4.08 15.77 25.88
CA GLY A 335 2.99 16.74 26.02
C GLY A 335 2.46 17.31 24.71
N LEU A 336 3.12 17.05 23.58
CA LEU A 336 2.58 17.37 22.26
C LEU A 336 1.45 16.39 21.88
N PRO A 337 0.28 16.87 21.44
CA PRO A 337 -0.88 16.04 21.13
C PRO A 337 -0.87 15.46 19.69
N PHE A 338 0.22 15.63 18.95
CA PHE A 338 0.39 15.22 17.56
C PHE A 338 1.79 14.63 17.34
N ASP A 339 1.95 13.83 16.28
CA ASP A 339 3.17 13.05 16.03
C ASP A 339 4.23 13.81 15.22
N PHE A 340 3.83 14.76 14.36
CA PHE A 340 4.78 15.55 13.58
C PHE A 340 5.48 16.62 14.42
N CYS A 341 6.77 16.43 14.64
CA CYS A 341 7.58 17.32 15.48
C CYS A 341 8.73 18.00 14.71
N GLY A 342 8.56 18.20 13.39
CA GLY A 342 9.63 18.59 12.46
C GLY A 342 10.33 17.37 11.86
N GLY A 343 11.14 17.58 10.82
CA GLY A 343 11.75 16.52 10.00
C GLY A 343 11.52 16.75 8.50
N TYR A 344 11.55 15.68 7.71
CA TYR A 344 11.40 15.79 6.26
C TYR A 344 9.93 15.93 5.86
N VAL A 345 9.57 16.97 5.11
CA VAL A 345 8.22 17.20 4.58
C VAL A 345 8.29 17.30 3.08
N GLY A 346 7.47 16.55 2.35
CA GLY A 346 7.63 16.47 0.91
C GLY A 346 6.71 15.52 0.21
N CYS A 347 7.16 15.08 -0.96
CA CYS A 347 6.44 14.20 -1.85
C CYS A 347 7.35 13.14 -2.48
N ILE A 348 6.77 11.97 -2.72
CA ILE A 348 7.36 10.83 -3.41
C ILE A 348 6.49 10.56 -4.65
N GLY A 349 7.09 10.56 -5.82
CA GLY A 349 6.44 10.23 -7.08
C GLY A 349 6.18 8.72 -7.22
N TYR A 350 5.18 8.38 -8.01
CA TYR A 350 4.78 7.00 -8.29
C TYR A 350 5.92 6.16 -8.89
N ASP A 351 6.80 6.78 -9.67
CA ASP A 351 7.92 6.11 -10.34
C ASP A 351 8.99 5.59 -9.38
N ILE A 352 9.00 6.02 -8.11
CA ILE A 352 9.82 5.43 -7.04
C ILE A 352 9.42 3.96 -6.75
N LYS A 353 8.33 3.45 -7.35
CA LYS A 353 7.95 2.03 -7.34
C LYS A 353 9.09 1.08 -7.74
N VAL A 354 10.08 1.54 -8.51
CA VAL A 354 11.29 0.74 -8.85
C VAL A 354 12.13 0.35 -7.62
N GLU A 355 12.07 1.15 -6.56
CA GLU A 355 12.69 0.83 -5.27
C GLU A 355 11.81 -0.08 -4.39
N CYS A 356 10.60 -0.40 -4.84
CA CYS A 356 9.58 -1.15 -4.11
C CYS A 356 9.27 -2.53 -4.74
N GLY A 357 10.20 -3.05 -5.53
CA GLY A 357 10.10 -4.38 -6.15
C GLY A 357 9.72 -4.38 -7.63
N MET A 358 9.44 -3.22 -8.23
CA MET A 358 9.27 -3.13 -9.68
C MET A 358 10.62 -3.12 -10.40
N PRO A 359 10.80 -3.90 -11.48
CA PRO A 359 12.11 -4.03 -12.12
C PRO A 359 12.50 -2.79 -12.94
N ILE A 360 11.53 -2.06 -13.50
CA ILE A 360 11.79 -0.95 -14.44
C ILE A 360 10.58 -0.02 -14.55
N ASN A 361 10.84 1.27 -14.80
CA ASN A 361 9.83 2.23 -15.25
C ASN A 361 9.83 2.31 -16.77
N ARG A 362 8.68 2.09 -17.42
CA ARG A 362 8.59 2.21 -18.89
C ARG A 362 8.62 3.65 -19.38
N HIS A 363 8.18 4.58 -18.54
CA HIS A 363 8.07 6.00 -18.84
C HIS A 363 8.86 6.80 -17.82
N LYS A 364 9.30 7.99 -18.22
CA LYS A 364 10.03 8.92 -17.35
C LYS A 364 9.16 10.13 -17.02
N SER A 365 9.16 10.52 -15.75
CA SER A 365 8.54 11.77 -15.31
C SER A 365 9.33 12.99 -15.80
N LYS A 366 8.62 14.06 -16.16
CA LYS A 366 9.26 15.36 -16.44
C LYS A 366 9.68 16.08 -15.16
N ALA A 367 8.84 16.00 -14.13
CA ALA A 367 9.14 16.54 -12.81
C ALA A 367 10.01 15.56 -12.02
N SER A 368 10.70 16.06 -11.00
CA SER A 368 11.47 15.24 -10.06
C SER A 368 10.61 14.17 -9.37
N ASP A 369 11.22 13.01 -9.15
CA ASP A 369 10.57 11.81 -8.61
C ASP A 369 10.44 11.85 -7.08
N ALA A 370 11.20 12.69 -6.38
CA ALA A 370 10.96 13.01 -4.98
C ALA A 370 11.47 14.42 -4.62
N CYS A 371 10.71 15.15 -3.82
CA CYS A 371 11.09 16.48 -3.34
C CYS A 371 10.75 16.64 -1.85
N PHE A 372 11.70 17.04 -1.02
CA PHE A 372 11.52 17.19 0.43
C PHE A 372 12.21 18.43 1.00
N PHE A 373 11.61 19.07 1.99
CA PHE A 373 12.26 20.00 2.89
C PHE A 373 12.65 19.29 4.18
N LEU A 374 13.84 19.54 4.72
CA LEU A 374 14.10 19.32 6.14
C LEU A 374 13.53 20.52 6.92
N ALA A 375 12.34 20.36 7.47
CA ALA A 375 11.63 21.38 8.24
C ALA A 375 12.05 21.33 9.71
N ASP A 376 12.87 22.28 10.11
CA ASP A 376 13.33 22.47 11.49
C ASP A 376 12.45 23.43 12.28
N ASN A 377 11.88 24.43 11.61
CA ASN A 377 10.91 25.36 12.17
C ASN A 377 9.50 25.03 11.67
N VAL A 378 8.60 24.69 12.59
CA VAL A 378 7.23 24.24 12.27
C VAL A 378 6.22 24.95 13.17
N ILE A 379 5.09 25.33 12.59
CA ILE A 379 3.91 25.79 13.33
C ILE A 379 2.82 24.73 13.17
N ALA A 380 2.31 24.24 14.29
CA ALA A 380 1.17 23.33 14.32
C ALA A 380 -0.06 24.04 14.89
N ILE A 381 -1.21 23.83 14.26
CA ILE A 381 -2.48 24.44 14.63
C ILE A 381 -3.42 23.34 15.08
N ASP A 382 -3.96 23.44 16.29
CA ASP A 382 -5.01 22.56 16.80
C ASP A 382 -6.38 23.22 16.58
N HIS A 383 -7.14 22.76 15.58
CA HIS A 383 -8.46 23.30 15.25
C HIS A 383 -9.55 22.92 16.26
N GLN A 384 -9.28 21.93 17.12
CA GLN A 384 -10.21 21.47 18.14
C GLN A 384 -10.09 22.32 19.41
N LEU A 385 -8.85 22.53 19.90
CA LEU A 385 -8.58 23.32 21.09
C LEU A 385 -8.34 24.80 20.81
N ASP A 386 -8.21 25.17 19.52
CA ASP A 386 -7.88 26.52 19.07
C ASP A 386 -6.48 26.99 19.50
N ASP A 387 -5.57 26.02 19.74
CA ASP A 387 -4.21 26.26 20.21
C ASP A 387 -3.23 26.33 19.03
N VAL A 388 -2.18 27.14 19.16
CA VAL A 388 -1.05 27.20 18.21
C VAL A 388 0.21 26.74 18.91
N TYR A 389 0.95 25.84 18.27
CA TYR A 389 2.24 25.35 18.74
C TYR A 389 3.33 25.83 17.80
N VAL A 390 4.39 26.40 18.35
CA VAL A 390 5.59 26.80 17.60
C VAL A 390 6.72 25.86 17.99
N LEU A 391 7.32 25.18 17.02
CA LEU A 391 8.32 24.12 17.19
C LEU A 391 9.61 24.53 16.48
N SER A 392 10.75 24.22 17.11
CA SER A 392 12.08 24.47 16.54
C SER A 392 13.05 23.35 16.89
N LEU A 393 13.60 22.72 15.85
CA LEU A 393 14.68 21.74 15.92
C LEU A 393 16.04 22.42 15.83
N HIS A 394 16.96 22.01 16.69
CA HIS A 394 18.33 22.51 16.72
C HIS A 394 19.32 21.40 17.07
N GLU A 395 20.57 21.56 16.64
CA GLU A 395 21.66 20.70 17.09
C GLU A 395 22.12 21.13 18.49
N LEU A 396 22.54 20.18 19.33
CA LEU A 396 22.82 20.42 20.75
C LEU A 396 23.86 21.52 21.01
N ASP A 397 24.79 21.71 20.07
CA ASP A 397 25.91 22.66 20.18
C ASP A 397 25.66 24.01 19.48
N THR A 398 24.47 24.22 18.90
CA THR A 398 24.10 25.50 18.26
C THR A 398 23.30 26.40 19.19
N ALA A 399 23.62 27.70 19.18
CA ALA A 399 22.88 28.71 19.91
C ALA A 399 21.41 28.71 19.50
N GLU A 400 20.51 28.85 20.48
CA GLU A 400 19.06 28.86 20.26
C GLU A 400 18.67 29.86 19.16
N THR A 401 17.87 29.41 18.20
CA THR A 401 17.28 30.31 17.20
C THR A 401 16.25 31.22 17.87
N SER A 402 16.29 32.52 17.57
CA SER A 402 15.28 33.50 18.02
C SER A 402 13.87 33.20 17.50
N PHE A 403 13.74 32.27 16.54
CA PHE A 403 12.51 31.87 15.87
C PHE A 403 11.32 31.68 16.81
N LEU A 404 11.49 30.98 17.94
CA LEU A 404 10.39 30.74 18.88
C LEU A 404 9.82 32.03 19.47
N ASN A 405 10.70 32.98 19.85
CA ASN A 405 10.28 34.26 20.43
C ASN A 405 9.73 35.19 19.35
N ASP A 406 10.42 35.30 18.21
CA ASP A 406 10.04 36.18 17.11
C ASP A 406 8.69 35.78 16.50
N THR A 407 8.44 34.47 16.38
CA THR A 407 7.19 33.93 15.84
C THR A 407 6.05 34.08 16.84
N GLU A 408 6.30 33.86 18.12
CA GLU A 408 5.32 34.15 19.18
C GLU A 408 4.92 35.62 19.18
N GLU A 409 5.87 36.55 19.14
CA GLU A 409 5.59 37.99 19.09
C GLU A 409 4.77 38.36 17.85
N LYS A 410 5.14 37.83 16.68
CA LYS A 410 4.36 38.02 15.44
C LYS A 410 2.94 37.46 15.56
N LEU A 411 2.77 36.27 16.14
CA LEU A 411 1.46 35.64 16.30
C LEU A 411 0.56 36.41 17.29
N ILE A 412 1.13 36.96 18.36
CA ILE A 412 0.39 37.76 19.35
C ILE A 412 0.03 39.15 18.79
N THR A 413 0.92 39.76 18.01
CA THR A 413 0.69 41.07 17.39
C THR A 413 -0.10 41.02 16.10
N MET A 414 -0.31 39.82 15.55
CA MET A 414 -1.10 39.59 14.34
C MET A 414 -2.52 40.09 14.55
N SER A 415 -2.88 41.14 13.83
CA SER A 415 -4.27 41.53 13.70
C SER A 415 -4.98 40.54 12.79
N VAL A 416 -6.29 40.37 12.99
CA VAL A 416 -7.14 39.80 11.93
C VAL A 416 -7.02 40.76 10.76
N SER A 417 -6.16 40.44 9.80
CA SER A 417 -6.26 41.01 8.47
C SER A 417 -7.71 40.75 8.08
N PRO A 418 -8.55 41.80 7.86
CA PRO A 418 -9.88 41.56 7.34
C PRO A 418 -9.61 40.68 6.15
N THR A 419 -10.17 39.45 6.17
CA THR A 419 -10.04 38.52 5.06
C THR A 419 -10.08 39.41 3.85
N ARG A 420 -9.04 39.43 3.01
CA ARG A 420 -9.31 39.77 1.62
C ARG A 420 -10.31 38.68 1.26
N LYS A 421 -11.60 38.95 1.54
CA LYS A 421 -12.69 38.72 0.61
C LYS A 421 -12.04 39.29 -0.63
N TRP A 422 -11.44 38.39 -1.38
CA TRP A 422 -11.33 38.58 -2.79
C TRP A 422 -12.71 39.06 -3.15
N LYS A 423 -12.85 40.39 -3.36
CA LYS A 423 -14.15 41.05 -3.29
C LYS A 423 -15.11 40.19 -4.09
N ASP A 424 -16.35 40.04 -3.62
CA ASP A 424 -17.49 39.83 -4.51
C ASP A 424 -17.39 40.91 -5.61
N GLN A 425 -16.59 40.63 -6.63
CA GLN A 425 -16.66 41.26 -7.92
C GLN A 425 -17.57 40.30 -8.64
N THR A 426 -18.85 40.65 -8.62
CA THR A 426 -19.83 40.19 -9.60
C THR A 426 -19.11 39.82 -10.89
N LEU A 427 -19.04 38.51 -11.17
CA LEU A 427 -18.51 37.97 -12.40
C LEU A 427 -19.11 38.79 -13.56
N PRO A 428 -18.31 39.50 -14.38
CA PRO A 428 -18.82 40.02 -15.62
C PRO A 428 -19.34 38.85 -16.45
N ALA A 429 -20.46 39.03 -17.15
CA ALA A 429 -20.95 38.05 -18.10
C ALA A 429 -19.82 37.74 -19.10
N ILE A 430 -19.46 36.46 -19.20
CA ILE A 430 -18.38 35.94 -20.05
C ILE A 430 -18.56 36.45 -21.48
N ASP A 431 -17.61 37.26 -21.97
CA ASP A 431 -17.52 37.57 -23.39
C ASP A 431 -16.89 36.35 -24.11
N SER A 432 -17.67 35.72 -24.97
CA SER A 432 -17.42 34.42 -25.59
C SER A 432 -16.32 34.39 -26.67
N SER A 433 -15.39 35.35 -26.68
CA SER A 433 -14.45 35.56 -27.80
C SER A 433 -12.97 35.31 -27.50
N GLN A 434 -12.58 34.96 -26.27
CA GLN A 434 -11.20 34.55 -25.97
C GLN A 434 -11.03 33.02 -26.12
N ARG A 435 -9.92 32.59 -26.77
CA ARG A 435 -9.58 31.19 -27.03
C ARG A 435 -9.87 30.32 -25.80
N LYS A 436 -10.68 29.25 -25.94
CA LYS A 436 -11.03 28.32 -24.85
C LYS A 436 -9.76 27.72 -24.22
N ALA A 437 -9.25 28.39 -23.19
CA ALA A 437 -8.18 27.87 -22.37
C ALA A 437 -8.73 26.64 -21.65
N SER A 438 -8.20 25.46 -22.00
CA SER A 438 -8.78 24.19 -21.58
C SER A 438 -7.68 23.15 -21.44
N PHE A 439 -7.92 22.22 -20.53
CA PHE A 439 -7.08 21.05 -20.36
C PHE A 439 -7.12 20.17 -21.62
N VAL A 440 -5.95 19.70 -22.03
CA VAL A 440 -5.78 18.71 -23.08
C VAL A 440 -5.58 17.35 -22.40
N PRO A 441 -6.42 16.35 -22.68
CA PRO A 441 -6.24 15.01 -22.13
C PRO A 441 -5.10 14.28 -22.84
N ASP A 442 -4.29 13.52 -22.08
CA ASP A 442 -3.21 12.69 -22.62
C ASP A 442 -3.75 11.52 -23.48
N LYS A 443 -5.02 11.12 -23.27
CA LYS A 443 -5.72 10.09 -24.05
C LYS A 443 -7.08 10.59 -24.55
N SER A 444 -7.44 10.21 -25.77
CA SER A 444 -8.81 10.41 -26.26
C SER A 444 -9.80 9.50 -25.52
N ARG A 445 -11.10 9.80 -25.63
CA ARG A 445 -12.16 8.96 -25.08
C ARG A 445 -12.09 7.53 -25.61
N GLU A 446 -11.90 7.39 -26.91
CA GLU A 446 -11.83 6.08 -27.58
C GLU A 446 -10.60 5.29 -27.12
N GLN A 447 -9.45 5.95 -26.94
CA GLN A 447 -8.24 5.32 -26.43
C GLN A 447 -8.43 4.81 -25.01
N TYR A 448 -9.01 5.63 -24.12
CA TYR A 448 -9.26 5.23 -22.73
C TYR A 448 -10.23 4.05 -22.64
N ILE A 449 -11.33 4.07 -23.39
CA ILE A 449 -12.30 2.96 -23.43
C ILE A 449 -11.65 1.67 -23.91
N ASN A 450 -10.86 1.71 -24.99
CA ASN A 450 -10.14 0.53 -25.47
C ASN A 450 -9.11 0.01 -24.44
N ASP A 451 -8.48 0.90 -23.67
CA ASP A 451 -7.58 0.47 -22.59
C ASP A 451 -8.34 -0.14 -21.40
N VAL A 452 -9.56 0.32 -21.10
CA VAL A 452 -10.44 -0.34 -20.13
C VAL A 452 -10.82 -1.74 -20.61
N GLU A 453 -11.22 -1.90 -21.88
CA GLU A 453 -11.51 -3.22 -22.46
C GLU A 453 -10.31 -4.16 -22.39
N ARG A 454 -9.09 -3.65 -22.64
CA ARG A 454 -7.85 -4.42 -22.46
C ARG A 454 -7.61 -4.80 -21.00
N CYS A 455 -7.85 -3.89 -20.04
CA CYS A 455 -7.78 -4.22 -18.62
C CYS A 455 -8.74 -5.36 -18.26
N MET A 456 -9.99 -5.29 -18.74
CA MET A 456 -10.99 -6.34 -18.54
C MET A 456 -10.56 -7.67 -19.17
N GLN A 457 -9.89 -7.64 -20.32
CA GLN A 457 -9.34 -8.84 -20.95
C GLN A 457 -8.23 -9.47 -20.10
N TYR A 458 -7.29 -8.68 -19.55
CA TYR A 458 -6.27 -9.19 -18.61
C TYR A 458 -6.91 -9.80 -17.35
N ILE A 459 -7.95 -9.16 -16.81
CA ILE A 459 -8.69 -9.67 -15.64
C ILE A 459 -9.38 -10.98 -15.97
N LYS A 460 -10.03 -11.05 -17.15
CA LYS A 460 -10.65 -12.27 -17.65
C LYS A 460 -9.64 -13.39 -17.84
N ASP A 461 -8.45 -13.06 -18.31
CA ASP A 461 -7.35 -14.00 -18.49
C ASP A 461 -6.74 -14.46 -17.15
N GLY A 462 -7.12 -13.84 -16.03
CA GLY A 462 -6.67 -14.20 -14.67
C GLY A 462 -5.32 -13.60 -14.31
N GLU A 463 -4.87 -12.58 -15.05
CA GLU A 463 -3.60 -11.87 -14.82
C GLU A 463 -3.68 -10.90 -13.63
N SER A 464 -4.88 -10.38 -13.35
CA SER A 464 -5.17 -9.50 -12.22
C SER A 464 -6.65 -9.62 -11.82
N TYR A 465 -6.99 -9.20 -10.61
CA TYR A 465 -8.37 -9.08 -10.11
C TYR A 465 -8.92 -7.66 -10.27
N GLU A 466 -8.04 -6.67 -10.20
CA GLU A 466 -8.36 -5.24 -10.25
C GLU A 466 -7.18 -4.49 -10.88
N LEU A 467 -7.46 -3.57 -11.80
CA LEU A 467 -6.46 -2.69 -12.41
C LEU A 467 -6.91 -1.23 -12.29
N CYS A 468 -6.20 -0.41 -11.54
CA CYS A 468 -6.46 1.02 -11.44
C CYS A 468 -5.85 1.77 -12.63
N LEU A 469 -6.59 1.81 -13.75
CA LEU A 469 -6.19 2.51 -14.96
C LEU A 469 -6.31 4.01 -14.77
N THR A 470 -5.27 4.76 -15.14
CA THR A 470 -5.25 6.21 -14.99
C THR A 470 -4.83 6.94 -16.27
N THR A 471 -5.14 8.23 -16.31
CA THR A 471 -4.69 9.17 -17.33
C THR A 471 -4.50 10.57 -16.70
N GLN A 472 -3.94 11.50 -17.46
CA GLN A 472 -3.71 12.87 -17.02
C GLN A 472 -4.23 13.88 -18.03
N ASN A 473 -4.65 15.02 -17.50
CA ASN A 473 -5.07 16.20 -18.23
C ASN A 473 -4.06 17.32 -17.97
N ARG A 474 -3.59 17.99 -19.03
CA ARG A 474 -2.53 19.01 -18.94
C ARG A 474 -2.99 20.35 -19.51
N TRP A 475 -2.55 21.43 -18.89
CA TRP A 475 -2.79 22.78 -19.37
C TRP A 475 -1.58 23.66 -19.07
N ARG A 476 -1.01 24.27 -20.09
CA ARG A 476 0.00 25.33 -19.92
C ARG A 476 -0.66 26.60 -19.40
N ILE A 477 -0.27 26.99 -18.20
CA ILE A 477 -0.81 28.12 -17.43
C ILE A 477 0.31 29.12 -17.15
N GLU A 478 0.35 30.21 -17.89
CA GLU A 478 1.36 31.25 -17.70
C GLU A 478 1.06 32.08 -16.44
N ASN A 479 2.10 32.45 -15.68
CA ASN A 479 2.06 33.42 -14.56
C ASN A 479 1.06 33.12 -13.42
N THR A 480 0.68 31.86 -13.22
CA THR A 480 -0.27 31.47 -12.16
C THR A 480 0.34 31.67 -10.77
N ASP A 481 -0.47 32.08 -9.80
CA ASP A 481 -0.12 32.11 -8.38
C ASP A 481 -0.53 30.78 -7.72
N PRO A 482 0.41 29.85 -7.45
CA PRO A 482 0.08 28.52 -6.93
C PRO A 482 -0.59 28.59 -5.56
N LEU A 483 -0.17 29.53 -4.70
CA LEU A 483 -0.76 29.71 -3.39
C LEU A 483 -2.22 30.19 -3.49
N GLY A 484 -2.48 31.17 -4.35
CA GLY A 484 -3.84 31.63 -4.64
C GLY A 484 -4.73 30.52 -5.20
N LEU A 485 -4.21 29.70 -6.12
CA LEU A 485 -4.91 28.54 -6.65
C LEU A 485 -5.23 27.51 -5.56
N TYR A 486 -4.26 27.18 -4.70
CA TYR A 486 -4.49 26.26 -3.58
C TYR A 486 -5.57 26.76 -2.64
N LEU A 487 -5.56 28.06 -2.28
CA LEU A 487 -6.60 28.65 -1.44
C LEU A 487 -7.99 28.53 -2.08
N HIS A 488 -8.09 28.74 -3.40
CA HIS A 488 -9.34 28.56 -4.15
C HIS A 488 -9.79 27.10 -4.15
N LEU A 489 -8.88 26.16 -4.41
CA LEU A 489 -9.15 24.71 -4.36
C LEU A 489 -9.61 24.27 -2.97
N ARG A 490 -8.93 24.75 -1.92
CA ARG A 490 -9.22 24.47 -0.51
C ARG A 490 -10.63 24.91 -0.10
N GLU A 491 -11.10 26.05 -0.61
CA GLU A 491 -12.46 26.55 -0.34
C GLU A 491 -13.52 25.73 -1.08
N LYS A 492 -13.26 25.32 -2.32
CA LYS A 492 -14.22 24.61 -3.18
C LYS A 492 -14.31 23.11 -2.90
N ASN A 493 -13.18 22.48 -2.58
CA ASN A 493 -13.07 21.05 -2.34
C ASN A 493 -12.21 20.79 -1.10
N PRO A 494 -12.75 20.97 0.11
CA PRO A 494 -12.04 20.66 1.33
C PRO A 494 -11.81 19.15 1.46
N ALA A 495 -10.61 18.77 1.89
CA ALA A 495 -10.21 17.37 2.08
C ALA A 495 -9.41 17.17 3.39
N PRO A 496 -9.51 15.96 4.00
CA PRO A 496 -8.81 15.65 5.25
C PRO A 496 -7.29 15.62 5.12
N TYR A 497 -6.74 15.25 3.96
CA TYR A 497 -5.31 15.16 3.71
C TYR A 497 -4.87 16.14 2.61
N ALA A 498 -5.39 17.37 2.69
CA ALA A 498 -5.02 18.45 1.77
C ALA A 498 -3.60 18.94 2.06
N ALA A 499 -2.93 19.48 1.05
CA ALA A 499 -1.60 20.04 1.24
C ALA A 499 -1.24 21.08 0.18
N PHE A 500 -0.44 22.06 0.57
CA PHE A 500 0.28 22.94 -0.34
C PHE A 500 1.78 22.74 -0.14
N LEU A 501 2.52 22.51 -1.22
CA LEU A 501 3.98 22.47 -1.21
C LEU A 501 4.48 23.27 -2.40
N ASN A 502 5.42 24.17 -2.18
CA ASN A 502 6.04 24.95 -3.24
C ASN A 502 7.56 24.85 -3.14
N PHE A 503 8.17 24.11 -4.08
CA PHE A 503 9.60 23.96 -4.27
C PHE A 503 10.06 24.91 -5.36
N SER A 504 10.43 26.14 -4.97
CA SER A 504 10.64 27.22 -5.93
C SER A 504 11.81 26.92 -6.88
N ASN A 505 12.91 26.35 -6.36
CA ASN A 505 14.08 25.99 -7.16
C ASN A 505 13.86 24.79 -8.08
N ALA A 506 12.83 23.97 -7.82
CA ALA A 506 12.41 22.88 -8.70
C ALA A 506 11.28 23.31 -9.66
N ASN A 507 10.87 24.58 -9.64
CA ASN A 507 9.69 25.10 -10.35
C ASN A 507 8.46 24.19 -10.18
N LEU A 508 8.27 23.66 -8.96
CA LEU A 508 7.28 22.64 -8.66
C LEU A 508 6.36 23.11 -7.54
N SER A 509 5.07 23.14 -7.79
CA SER A 509 4.04 23.40 -6.78
C SER A 509 2.97 22.32 -6.80
N LEU A 510 2.58 21.85 -5.61
CA LEU A 510 1.51 20.86 -5.42
C LEU A 510 0.34 21.52 -4.67
N CYS A 511 -0.83 21.55 -5.31
CA CYS A 511 -2.09 21.97 -4.70
C CYS A 511 -2.96 20.73 -4.50
N CYS A 512 -2.86 20.10 -3.33
CA CYS A 512 -3.45 18.80 -3.01
C CYS A 512 -4.75 18.93 -2.23
N SER A 513 -5.77 18.18 -2.66
CA SER A 513 -7.06 18.02 -1.99
C SER A 513 -7.41 16.52 -1.89
N SER A 514 -6.47 15.73 -1.36
CA SER A 514 -6.62 14.28 -1.29
C SER A 514 -7.53 13.84 -0.14
N PRO A 515 -8.50 12.95 -0.40
CA PRO A 515 -9.33 12.33 0.63
C PRO A 515 -8.69 11.09 1.27
N GLU A 516 -7.60 10.56 0.73
CA GLU A 516 -7.12 9.22 1.07
C GLU A 516 -5.75 9.25 1.77
N ARG A 517 -5.66 8.58 2.92
CA ARG A 517 -4.40 8.30 3.61
C ARG A 517 -3.78 7.04 3.03
N PHE A 518 -2.52 7.15 2.61
CA PHE A 518 -1.72 6.02 2.19
C PHE A 518 -1.27 5.21 3.41
N LEU A 519 -0.51 5.83 4.32
CA LEU A 519 0.10 5.12 5.44
C LEU A 519 0.47 6.11 6.57
N LEU A 520 0.14 5.75 7.81
CA LEU A 520 0.49 6.46 9.04
C LEU A 520 1.27 5.52 9.95
N LEU A 521 2.36 6.00 10.56
CA LEU A 521 3.04 5.36 11.68
C LEU A 521 3.03 6.32 12.88
N ASP A 522 2.32 5.95 13.93
CA ASP A 522 2.26 6.73 15.17
C ASP A 522 3.45 6.47 16.11
N ARG A 523 3.56 7.27 17.18
CA ARG A 523 4.63 7.11 18.19
C ARG A 523 4.59 5.80 18.96
N ASN A 524 3.46 5.08 18.96
CA ASN A 524 3.30 3.80 19.63
C ASN A 524 3.73 2.63 18.73
N GLY A 525 4.19 2.92 17.51
CA GLY A 525 4.55 1.91 16.52
C GLY A 525 3.34 1.30 15.79
N MET A 526 2.15 1.90 15.91
CA MET A 526 0.96 1.45 15.17
C MET A 526 1.03 1.98 13.74
N LEU A 527 1.09 1.04 12.79
CA LEU A 527 1.01 1.30 11.36
C LEU A 527 -0.45 1.21 10.92
N GLU A 528 -0.94 2.21 10.19
CA GLU A 528 -2.34 2.31 9.73
C GLU A 528 -2.42 2.69 8.25
N ALA A 529 -3.27 2.01 7.49
CA ALA A 529 -3.67 2.39 6.13
C ALA A 529 -5.20 2.53 6.06
N LYS A 530 -5.69 3.50 5.26
CA LYS A 530 -7.12 3.76 5.09
C LYS A 530 -7.55 3.79 3.62
N PRO A 531 -7.67 2.61 2.96
CA PRO A 531 -8.12 2.56 1.58
C PRO A 531 -9.56 3.03 1.44
N ILE A 532 -9.83 3.77 0.37
CA ILE A 532 -11.19 4.19 0.01
C ILE A 532 -11.61 3.58 -1.32
N LYS A 533 -12.87 3.19 -1.45
CA LYS A 533 -13.51 2.77 -2.70
C LYS A 533 -14.97 3.20 -2.70
N GLY A 534 -15.52 3.55 -3.86
CA GLY A 534 -16.88 4.05 -3.96
C GLY A 534 -17.07 5.44 -3.34
N THR A 535 -17.70 6.34 -4.08
CA THR A 535 -18.04 7.67 -3.60
C THR A 535 -19.38 8.06 -4.21
N ILE A 536 -20.31 8.52 -3.37
CA ILE A 536 -21.62 8.99 -3.81
C ILE A 536 -21.84 10.41 -3.29
N ALA A 537 -22.50 11.26 -4.09
CA ALA A 537 -22.82 12.62 -3.67
C ALA A 537 -23.77 12.62 -2.46
N ARG A 538 -23.80 13.72 -1.71
CA ARG A 538 -24.82 13.93 -0.68
C ARG A 538 -26.20 14.11 -1.32
N GLY A 539 -27.23 13.61 -0.66
CA GLY A 539 -28.62 13.82 -1.05
C GLY A 539 -29.05 15.28 -0.86
N SER A 540 -30.03 15.72 -1.64
CA SER A 540 -30.62 17.05 -1.49
C SER A 540 -31.54 17.13 -0.26
N THR A 541 -32.04 15.99 0.20
CA THR A 541 -32.87 15.83 1.39
C THR A 541 -32.26 14.80 2.35
N PRO A 542 -32.52 14.88 3.68
CA PRO A 542 -32.01 13.89 4.63
C PRO A 542 -32.41 12.45 4.30
N GLU A 543 -33.63 12.25 3.79
CA GLU A 543 -34.14 10.94 3.39
C GLU A 543 -33.38 10.38 2.18
N GLU A 544 -33.18 11.20 1.15
CA GLU A 544 -32.37 10.85 -0.02
C GLU A 544 -30.91 10.59 0.38
N ASP A 545 -30.35 11.39 1.29
CA ASP A 545 -28.98 11.27 1.74
C ASP A 545 -28.71 9.92 2.44
N GLU A 546 -29.64 9.47 3.28
CA GLU A 546 -29.56 8.16 3.94
C GLU A 546 -29.78 7.01 2.95
N LEU A 547 -30.64 7.18 1.94
CA LEU A 547 -30.82 6.19 0.87
C LEU A 547 -29.53 6.02 0.06
N LEU A 548 -28.90 7.11 -0.38
CA LEU A 548 -27.63 7.09 -1.14
C LEU A 548 -26.50 6.47 -0.31
N LYS A 549 -26.44 6.78 1.00
CA LYS A 549 -25.49 6.17 1.92
C LYS A 549 -25.70 4.65 2.03
N PHE A 550 -26.95 4.20 2.12
CA PHE A 550 -27.29 2.78 2.17
C PHE A 550 -27.01 2.07 0.85
N GLU A 551 -27.27 2.72 -0.29
CA GLU A 551 -26.95 2.24 -1.63
C GLU A 551 -25.43 1.99 -1.77
N LEU A 552 -24.60 2.97 -1.40
CA LEU A 552 -23.15 2.81 -1.40
C LEU A 552 -22.72 1.67 -0.48
N LYS A 553 -23.31 1.58 0.71
CA LYS A 553 -23.01 0.51 1.68
C LYS A 553 -23.30 -0.88 1.14
N LEU A 554 -24.36 -1.05 0.34
CA LEU A 554 -24.78 -2.33 -0.24
C LEU A 554 -24.24 -2.60 -1.64
N SER A 555 -23.49 -1.67 -2.22
CA SER A 555 -22.95 -1.81 -3.57
C SER A 555 -21.95 -2.96 -3.66
N GLU A 556 -22.34 -4.06 -4.30
CA GLU A 556 -21.49 -5.26 -4.44
C GLU A 556 -20.16 -4.96 -5.15
N LYS A 557 -20.19 -4.11 -6.18
CA LYS A 557 -18.98 -3.65 -6.89
C LYS A 557 -18.01 -2.96 -5.93
N ASN A 558 -18.48 -1.92 -5.23
CA ASN A 558 -17.63 -1.13 -4.33
C ASN A 558 -17.13 -1.94 -3.13
N GLN A 559 -17.95 -2.84 -2.59
CA GLN A 559 -17.53 -3.76 -1.54
C GLN A 559 -16.44 -4.73 -2.05
N ALA A 560 -16.59 -5.28 -3.26
CA ALA A 560 -15.60 -6.19 -3.83
C ALA A 560 -14.25 -5.49 -4.04
N GLU A 561 -14.24 -4.31 -4.65
CA GLU A 561 -13.02 -3.49 -4.82
C GLU A 561 -12.39 -3.15 -3.47
N ASN A 562 -13.19 -2.70 -2.49
CA ASN A 562 -12.65 -2.35 -1.18
C ASN A 562 -12.01 -3.57 -0.50
N LEU A 563 -12.66 -4.74 -0.58
CA LEU A 563 -12.14 -5.98 -0.01
C LEU A 563 -10.80 -6.38 -0.63
N MET A 564 -10.69 -6.31 -1.96
CA MET A 564 -9.47 -6.66 -2.68
C MET A 564 -8.29 -5.80 -2.21
N ILE A 565 -8.51 -4.48 -2.08
CA ILE A 565 -7.47 -3.57 -1.60
C ILE A 565 -7.15 -3.75 -0.12
N VAL A 566 -8.17 -4.00 0.72
CA VAL A 566 -7.94 -4.31 2.16
C VAL A 566 -7.06 -5.54 2.31
N ASP A 567 -7.30 -6.58 1.53
CA ASP A 567 -6.52 -7.82 1.60
C ASP A 567 -5.07 -7.60 1.13
N LEU A 568 -4.89 -6.87 0.03
CA LEU A 568 -3.57 -6.44 -0.43
C LEU A 568 -2.82 -5.65 0.65
N LEU A 569 -3.48 -4.70 1.33
CA LEU A 569 -2.87 -3.93 2.40
C LEU A 569 -2.57 -4.77 3.64
N ARG A 570 -3.41 -5.75 3.98
CA ARG A 570 -3.09 -6.71 5.07
C ARG A 570 -1.82 -7.48 4.76
N ASN A 571 -1.64 -7.91 3.51
CA ASN A 571 -0.42 -8.57 3.08
C ASN A 571 0.80 -7.62 3.11
N ASP A 572 0.64 -6.38 2.66
CA ASP A 572 1.70 -5.36 2.71
C ASP A 572 2.17 -5.10 4.15
N LEU A 573 1.22 -4.84 5.06
CA LEU A 573 1.50 -4.61 6.48
C LEU A 573 2.06 -5.87 7.14
N GLY A 574 1.60 -7.07 6.75
CA GLY A 574 2.08 -8.35 7.28
C GLY A 574 3.58 -8.60 7.08
N ARG A 575 4.21 -7.95 6.09
CA ARG A 575 5.66 -8.05 5.86
C ARG A 575 6.47 -7.29 6.92
N VAL A 576 5.94 -6.15 7.40
CA VAL A 576 6.64 -5.19 8.26
C VAL A 576 6.11 -5.11 9.70
N CYS A 577 4.96 -5.74 9.98
CA CYS A 577 4.34 -5.77 11.30
C CYS A 577 4.58 -7.10 12.04
N GLU A 578 4.49 -7.07 13.36
CA GLU A 578 4.57 -8.24 14.22
C GLU A 578 3.52 -9.28 13.80
N PRO A 579 3.89 -10.57 13.64
CA PRO A 579 2.94 -11.62 13.29
C PRO A 579 1.73 -11.64 14.22
N GLY A 580 0.52 -11.66 13.65
CA GLY A 580 -0.73 -11.66 14.40
C GLY A 580 -1.22 -10.27 14.87
N SER A 581 -0.43 -9.20 14.70
CA SER A 581 -0.86 -7.83 15.03
C SER A 581 -1.73 -7.18 13.95
N VAL A 582 -1.65 -7.65 12.71
CA VAL A 582 -2.37 -7.06 11.57
C VAL A 582 -3.85 -7.41 11.63
N HIS A 583 -4.72 -6.39 11.73
CA HIS A 583 -6.17 -6.53 11.84
C HIS A 583 -6.89 -5.39 11.11
N VAL A 584 -8.20 -5.57 10.88
CA VAL A 584 -9.06 -4.61 10.18
C VAL A 584 -10.15 -4.14 11.15
N PRO A 585 -9.92 -3.07 11.94
CA PRO A 585 -10.90 -2.60 12.92
C PRO A 585 -12.21 -2.11 12.29
N ASN A 586 -12.15 -1.51 11.10
CA ASN A 586 -13.30 -1.01 10.36
C ASN A 586 -13.23 -1.55 8.94
N LEU A 587 -14.25 -2.29 8.50
CA LEU A 587 -14.34 -2.87 7.16
C LEU A 587 -15.58 -2.32 6.44
N MET A 588 -15.36 -1.68 5.30
CA MET A 588 -16.39 -1.13 4.42
C MET A 588 -17.35 -0.17 5.15
N ASP A 589 -16.81 0.65 6.05
CA ASP A 589 -17.61 1.64 6.75
C ASP A 589 -17.89 2.84 5.82
N VAL A 590 -19.08 3.42 5.90
CA VAL A 590 -19.45 4.56 5.04
C VAL A 590 -19.28 5.84 5.81
N GLU A 591 -18.24 6.58 5.45
CA GLU A 591 -17.90 7.87 6.03
C GLU A 591 -18.61 9.01 5.29
N THR A 592 -19.36 9.82 6.02
CA THR A 592 -20.03 11.02 5.49
C THR A 592 -19.09 12.23 5.56
N TYR A 593 -18.90 12.90 4.43
CA TYR A 593 -18.20 14.17 4.27
C TYR A 593 -19.19 15.29 3.90
N THR A 594 -18.70 16.53 3.82
CA THR A 594 -19.53 17.71 3.51
C THR A 594 -20.26 17.58 2.17
N THR A 595 -19.59 17.02 1.15
CA THR A 595 -20.10 16.96 -0.23
C THR A 595 -20.34 15.54 -0.75
N VAL A 596 -19.82 14.51 -0.07
CA VAL A 596 -19.92 13.10 -0.50
C VAL A 596 -20.01 12.13 0.67
N HIS A 597 -20.50 10.91 0.43
CA HIS A 597 -20.22 9.73 1.26
C HIS A 597 -19.17 8.86 0.56
N THR A 598 -18.28 8.24 1.33
CA THR A 598 -17.20 7.38 0.81
C THR A 598 -17.09 6.11 1.65
N MET A 599 -16.90 4.96 1.01
CA MET A 599 -16.63 3.71 1.73
C MET A 599 -15.14 3.59 2.04
N VAL A 600 -14.84 3.40 3.32
CA VAL A 600 -13.50 3.43 3.91
C VAL A 600 -13.31 2.17 4.74
N SER A 601 -12.14 1.56 4.61
CA SER A 601 -11.68 0.53 5.55
C SER A 601 -10.44 1.02 6.28
N THR A 602 -10.17 0.46 7.45
CA THR A 602 -8.96 0.75 8.23
C THR A 602 -8.23 -0.55 8.46
N VAL A 603 -6.95 -0.62 8.09
CA VAL A 603 -6.06 -1.75 8.34
C VAL A 603 -4.95 -1.28 9.27
N ARG A 604 -4.69 -2.02 10.34
CA ARG A 604 -3.71 -1.68 11.37
C ARG A 604 -2.78 -2.84 11.68
N GLY A 605 -1.55 -2.56 12.05
CA GLY A 605 -0.58 -3.54 12.55
C GLY A 605 0.50 -2.89 13.39
N LEU A 606 1.10 -3.65 14.32
CA LEU A 606 2.20 -3.16 15.14
C LEU A 606 3.50 -3.33 14.37
N LYS A 607 4.22 -2.25 14.08
CA LYS A 607 5.52 -2.29 13.38
C LYS A 607 6.53 -3.14 14.15
N LYS A 608 7.29 -3.98 13.44
CA LYS A 608 8.43 -4.70 14.03
C LYS A 608 9.50 -3.74 14.55
N THR A 609 10.17 -4.10 15.64
CA THR A 609 11.16 -3.22 16.28
C THR A 609 12.39 -2.94 15.43
N ASP A 610 12.82 -3.90 14.61
CA ASP A 610 14.02 -3.85 13.76
C ASP A 610 13.78 -3.22 12.37
N ILE A 611 12.52 -2.92 12.03
CA ILE A 611 12.15 -2.35 10.73
C ILE A 611 12.13 -0.82 10.79
N SER A 612 12.78 -0.16 9.83
CA SER A 612 12.76 1.30 9.77
C SER A 612 11.41 1.84 9.26
N PRO A 613 11.04 3.10 9.59
CA PRO A 613 9.84 3.72 9.06
C PRO A 613 9.78 3.74 7.52
N VAL A 614 10.92 3.95 6.85
CA VAL A 614 11.01 3.98 5.39
C VAL A 614 10.79 2.59 4.77
N GLU A 615 11.20 1.52 5.46
CA GLU A 615 10.88 0.15 5.02
C GLU A 615 9.38 -0.13 5.05
N CYS A 616 8.63 0.46 5.99
CA CYS A 616 7.18 0.34 6.05
C CYS A 616 6.53 0.95 4.80
N VAL A 617 7.01 2.14 4.41
CA VAL A 617 6.60 2.81 3.16
C VAL A 617 6.98 1.95 1.96
N ARG A 618 8.23 1.48 1.86
CA ARG A 618 8.69 0.63 0.75
C ARG A 618 7.88 -0.65 0.59
N ALA A 619 7.45 -1.27 1.69
CA ALA A 619 6.62 -2.47 1.63
C ALA A 619 5.24 -2.20 1.04
N ALA A 620 4.60 -1.09 1.40
CA ALA A 620 3.24 -0.77 0.98
C ALA A 620 3.15 0.07 -0.30
N PHE A 621 4.24 0.71 -0.75
CA PHE A 621 4.23 1.61 -1.90
C PHE A 621 4.35 0.85 -3.23
N PRO A 622 3.70 1.31 -4.32
CA PRO A 622 2.70 2.37 -4.37
C PRO A 622 1.37 1.99 -3.71
N GLY A 623 0.55 3.01 -3.43
CA GLY A 623 -0.75 2.84 -2.77
C GLY A 623 -1.63 1.79 -3.46
N GLY A 624 -2.17 0.84 -2.67
CA GLY A 624 -2.95 -0.28 -3.19
C GLY A 624 -4.13 0.14 -4.05
N SER A 625 -4.89 1.15 -3.61
CA SER A 625 -6.05 1.70 -4.33
C SER A 625 -5.73 2.32 -5.69
N MET A 626 -4.46 2.70 -5.92
CA MET A 626 -3.95 3.27 -7.16
C MET A 626 -3.16 2.26 -8.00
N THR A 627 -3.15 0.98 -7.64
CA THR A 627 -2.43 -0.05 -8.40
C THR A 627 -3.39 -1.11 -8.88
N GLY A 628 -3.55 -2.18 -8.12
CA GLY A 628 -4.33 -3.35 -8.49
C GLY A 628 -3.88 -4.56 -7.69
N ALA A 629 -4.57 -5.68 -7.84
CA ALA A 629 -4.27 -6.90 -7.08
C ALA A 629 -4.19 -8.10 -8.02
N PRO A 630 -3.08 -8.89 -8.03
CA PRO A 630 -1.84 -8.73 -7.28
C PRO A 630 -1.00 -7.52 -7.72
N LYS A 631 -0.34 -6.84 -6.76
CA LYS A 631 0.27 -5.51 -6.97
C LYS A 631 1.30 -5.46 -8.10
N LEU A 632 2.37 -6.24 -8.01
CA LEU A 632 3.49 -6.16 -8.96
C LEU A 632 3.03 -6.44 -10.39
N ARG A 633 2.24 -7.50 -10.57
CA ARG A 633 1.68 -7.86 -11.88
C ARG A 633 0.76 -6.77 -12.44
N SER A 634 -0.09 -6.21 -11.59
CA SER A 634 -1.00 -5.13 -11.99
C SER A 634 -0.24 -3.88 -12.43
N VAL A 635 0.81 -3.50 -11.71
CA VAL A 635 1.66 -2.36 -12.08
C VAL A 635 2.38 -2.59 -13.41
N GLU A 636 2.88 -3.80 -13.68
CA GLU A 636 3.49 -4.13 -14.98
C GLU A 636 2.51 -3.98 -16.16
N ILE A 637 1.27 -4.41 -15.96
CA ILE A 637 0.19 -4.29 -16.94
C ILE A 637 -0.17 -2.82 -17.15
N LEU A 638 -0.35 -2.06 -16.06
CA LEU A 638 -0.67 -0.65 -16.11
C LEU A 638 0.41 0.16 -16.84
N ASP A 639 1.69 -0.09 -16.54
CA ASP A 639 2.80 0.55 -17.26
C ASP A 639 2.78 0.27 -18.76
N SER A 640 2.22 -0.88 -19.18
CA SER A 640 2.08 -1.24 -20.60
C SER A 640 0.91 -0.55 -21.31
N LEU A 641 -0.13 -0.19 -20.55
CA LEU A 641 -1.35 0.42 -21.06
C LEU A 641 -1.32 1.94 -20.95
N GLU A 642 -0.66 2.48 -19.92
CA GLU A 642 -0.46 3.91 -19.73
C GLU A 642 0.63 4.40 -20.70
N ASN A 643 0.40 5.55 -21.34
CA ASN A 643 1.31 6.10 -22.37
C ASN A 643 2.35 7.07 -21.80
N CYS A 644 2.26 7.36 -20.50
CA CYS A 644 3.12 8.32 -19.82
C CYS A 644 3.34 7.88 -18.37
N SER A 645 4.37 8.46 -17.74
CA SER A 645 4.60 8.30 -16.30
C SER A 645 3.49 9.00 -15.52
N ARG A 646 3.11 8.41 -14.37
CA ARG A 646 2.22 9.08 -13.43
C ARG A 646 2.92 10.24 -12.69
N GLY A 647 4.25 10.25 -12.65
CA GLY A 647 5.05 11.27 -11.98
C GLY A 647 4.64 11.40 -10.51
N LEU A 648 4.30 12.60 -10.08
CA LEU A 648 3.82 12.85 -8.71
C LEU A 648 2.38 12.37 -8.48
N TYR A 649 1.55 12.26 -9.52
CA TYR A 649 0.20 11.71 -9.38
C TYR A 649 0.25 10.22 -9.03
N SER A 650 -0.67 9.76 -8.18
CA SER A 650 -0.63 8.42 -7.53
C SER A 650 0.59 8.15 -6.65
N GLY A 651 1.46 9.13 -6.45
CA GLY A 651 2.53 9.10 -5.46
C GLY A 651 1.99 9.38 -4.06
N SER A 652 2.82 10.01 -3.22
CA SER A 652 2.47 10.36 -1.85
C SER A 652 2.99 11.74 -1.44
N ILE A 653 2.22 12.48 -0.63
CA ILE A 653 2.63 13.71 0.05
C ILE A 653 2.49 13.52 1.56
N GLY A 654 3.43 14.06 2.33
CA GLY A 654 3.32 14.11 3.79
C GLY A 654 4.66 14.39 4.45
N TYR A 655 4.91 13.75 5.59
CA TYR A 655 6.14 13.97 6.36
C TYR A 655 6.75 12.68 6.91
N PHE A 656 8.06 12.71 7.13
CA PHE A 656 8.81 11.82 8.01
C PHE A 656 9.39 12.66 9.15
N SER A 657 8.88 12.48 10.36
CA SER A 657 9.30 13.27 11.50
C SER A 657 10.63 12.78 12.06
N TYR A 658 11.39 13.66 12.69
CA TYR A 658 12.69 13.33 13.30
C TYR A 658 12.58 12.26 14.40
N ASN A 659 11.40 12.08 15.01
CA ASN A 659 11.11 11.02 15.99
C ASN A 659 10.75 9.67 15.34
N GLY A 660 10.83 9.54 14.01
CA GLY A 660 10.56 8.30 13.28
C GLY A 660 9.09 8.04 12.94
N THR A 661 8.16 8.93 13.29
CA THR A 661 6.76 8.86 12.86
C THR A 661 6.58 9.41 11.44
N PHE A 662 5.50 9.04 10.75
CA PHE A 662 5.16 9.62 9.44
C PHE A 662 3.64 9.56 9.21
N ASP A 663 3.11 10.49 8.43
CA ASP A 663 1.75 10.42 7.86
C ASP A 663 1.84 10.83 6.39
N LEU A 664 1.37 9.96 5.53
CA LEU A 664 1.50 10.04 4.08
C LEU A 664 0.14 9.82 3.43
N ASN A 665 -0.24 10.70 2.50
CA ASN A 665 -1.47 10.59 1.71
C ASN A 665 -1.22 9.90 0.37
N ILE A 666 -2.28 9.66 -0.40
CA ILE A 666 -2.18 9.35 -1.83
C ILE A 666 -2.37 10.64 -2.64
N VAL A 667 -1.53 10.88 -3.64
CA VAL A 667 -1.65 12.07 -4.51
C VAL A 667 -2.77 11.86 -5.54
N ILE A 668 -3.98 12.19 -5.14
CA ILE A 668 -5.21 12.22 -5.95
C ILE A 668 -5.97 13.52 -5.70
N ARG A 669 -6.78 13.95 -6.68
CA ARG A 669 -7.46 15.27 -6.66
C ARG A 669 -6.48 16.42 -6.39
N THR A 670 -5.32 16.33 -7.00
CA THR A 670 -4.20 17.26 -6.84
C THR A 670 -3.88 17.93 -8.16
N VAL A 671 -3.64 19.24 -8.12
CA VAL A 671 -3.06 19.98 -9.24
C VAL A 671 -1.56 20.05 -9.03
N VAL A 672 -0.80 19.48 -9.95
CA VAL A 672 0.67 19.57 -9.97
C VAL A 672 1.07 20.60 -11.02
N ILE A 673 1.73 21.67 -10.58
CA ILE A 673 2.25 22.73 -11.45
C ILE A 673 3.76 22.54 -11.55
N HIS A 674 4.25 22.25 -12.75
CA HIS A 674 5.69 22.11 -13.03
C HIS A 674 6.03 22.84 -14.33
N GLU A 675 7.01 23.74 -14.31
CA GLU A 675 7.43 24.53 -15.49
C GLU A 675 6.24 25.15 -16.26
N ASP A 676 5.37 25.86 -15.54
CA ASP A 676 4.14 26.49 -16.08
C ASP A 676 3.11 25.52 -16.71
N GLU A 677 3.22 24.21 -16.48
CA GLU A 677 2.22 23.21 -16.87
C GLU A 677 1.47 22.71 -15.62
N ALA A 678 0.16 22.97 -15.56
CA ALA A 678 -0.74 22.30 -14.63
C ALA A 678 -1.12 20.92 -15.16
N SER A 679 -0.98 19.91 -14.32
CA SER A 679 -1.39 18.54 -14.60
C SER A 679 -2.32 18.02 -13.52
N ILE A 680 -3.35 17.29 -13.94
CA ILE A 680 -4.35 16.67 -13.08
C ILE A 680 -4.52 15.22 -13.54
N GLY A 681 -4.22 14.28 -12.66
CA GLY A 681 -4.48 12.86 -12.90
C GLY A 681 -5.84 12.41 -12.40
N ALA A 682 -6.44 11.45 -13.10
CA ALA A 682 -7.61 10.72 -12.66
C ALA A 682 -7.64 9.31 -13.24
N GLY A 683 -8.45 8.45 -12.63
CA GLY A 683 -8.63 7.08 -13.07
C GLY A 683 -9.61 6.33 -12.18
N GLY A 684 -9.75 5.03 -12.45
CA GLY A 684 -10.73 4.16 -11.80
C GLY A 684 -10.22 2.73 -11.69
N ALA A 685 -10.77 1.99 -10.74
CA ALA A 685 -10.50 0.58 -10.60
C ALA A 685 -11.33 -0.19 -11.62
N ILE A 686 -10.66 -0.88 -12.53
CA ILE A 686 -11.31 -1.75 -13.49
C ILE A 686 -11.40 -3.14 -12.87
N VAL A 687 -12.62 -3.64 -12.79
CA VAL A 687 -12.94 -5.00 -12.33
C VAL A 687 -13.72 -5.75 -13.41
N ALA A 688 -13.95 -7.05 -13.23
CA ALA A 688 -14.72 -7.86 -14.17
C ALA A 688 -16.17 -7.37 -14.38
N LEU A 689 -16.70 -6.54 -13.46
CA LEU A 689 -18.03 -5.95 -13.50
C LEU A 689 -18.05 -4.51 -14.06
N SER A 690 -16.89 -3.95 -14.44
CA SER A 690 -16.82 -2.59 -14.98
C SER A 690 -17.46 -2.47 -16.36
N ASN A 691 -18.05 -1.31 -16.65
CA ASN A 691 -18.48 -0.93 -17.99
C ASN A 691 -17.52 0.16 -18.53
N PRO A 692 -16.92 -0.01 -19.72
CA PRO A 692 -15.93 0.93 -20.24
C PRO A 692 -16.38 2.39 -20.34
N GLU A 693 -17.63 2.64 -20.73
CA GLU A 693 -18.18 3.99 -20.82
C GLU A 693 -18.35 4.63 -19.45
N ASP A 694 -18.90 3.89 -18.48
CA ASP A 694 -19.10 4.38 -17.11
C ASP A 694 -17.76 4.74 -16.45
N GLU A 695 -16.72 3.92 -16.67
CA GLU A 695 -15.37 4.17 -16.13
C GLU A 695 -14.72 5.43 -16.74
N PHE A 696 -15.00 5.73 -18.00
CA PHE A 696 -14.57 6.99 -18.62
C PHE A 696 -15.30 8.19 -17.99
N GLU A 697 -16.61 8.11 -17.81
CA GLU A 697 -17.39 9.19 -17.17
C GLU A 697 -16.96 9.41 -15.71
N GLU A 698 -16.68 8.34 -14.98
CA GLU A 698 -16.14 8.40 -13.62
C GLU A 698 -14.76 9.08 -13.57
N MET A 699 -13.87 8.72 -14.50
CA MET A 699 -12.56 9.37 -14.62
C MET A 699 -12.71 10.88 -14.85
N ILE A 700 -13.57 11.30 -15.79
CA ILE A 700 -13.84 12.71 -16.05
C ILE A 700 -14.41 13.40 -14.80
N LEU A 701 -15.39 12.77 -14.13
CA LEU A 701 -15.99 13.30 -12.90
C LEU A 701 -14.93 13.59 -11.82
N LYS A 702 -13.96 12.70 -11.63
CA LYS A 702 -12.86 12.88 -10.67
C LYS A 702 -11.93 14.04 -11.01
N THR A 703 -11.80 14.40 -12.29
CA THR A 703 -11.03 15.59 -12.72
C THR A 703 -11.77 16.90 -12.52
N ARG A 704 -13.11 16.92 -12.47
CA ARG A 704 -13.91 18.16 -12.52
C ARG A 704 -13.58 19.14 -11.41
N ALA A 705 -13.52 18.69 -10.16
CA ALA A 705 -13.26 19.59 -9.02
C ALA A 705 -11.91 20.32 -9.13
N PRO A 706 -10.76 19.62 -9.29
CA PRO A 706 -9.48 20.30 -9.46
C PRO A 706 -9.39 21.07 -10.79
N ALA A 707 -9.96 20.56 -11.89
CA ALA A 707 -9.91 21.25 -13.18
C ALA A 707 -10.71 22.56 -13.16
N ASN A 708 -11.91 22.56 -12.60
CA ASN A 708 -12.73 23.76 -12.44
C ASN A 708 -12.05 24.78 -11.54
N ALA A 709 -11.38 24.35 -10.46
CA ALA A 709 -10.62 25.26 -9.61
C ALA A 709 -9.52 26.00 -10.39
N VAL A 710 -8.81 25.30 -11.28
CA VAL A 710 -7.80 25.93 -12.16
C VAL A 710 -8.46 26.86 -13.18
N ILE A 711 -9.51 26.40 -13.87
CA ILE A 711 -10.21 27.20 -14.89
C ILE A 711 -10.78 28.49 -14.28
N GLU A 712 -11.53 28.39 -13.19
CA GLU A 712 -12.11 29.55 -12.49
C GLU A 712 -11.01 30.53 -12.04
N PHE A 713 -9.92 30.02 -11.46
CA PHE A 713 -8.83 30.86 -10.95
C PHE A 713 -8.06 31.57 -12.07
N CYS A 714 -7.73 30.86 -13.16
CA CYS A 714 -7.02 31.43 -14.31
C CYS A 714 -7.90 32.41 -15.10
N SER A 715 -9.17 32.07 -15.36
CA SER A 715 -10.11 32.97 -16.06
C SER A 715 -10.38 34.25 -15.28
N GLY A 716 -10.49 34.18 -13.94
CA GLY A 716 -10.63 35.36 -13.08
C GLY A 716 -9.35 36.18 -12.89
N SER A 717 -8.21 35.71 -13.41
CA SER A 717 -6.91 36.39 -13.33
C SER A 717 -6.56 37.11 -14.64
N SER A 718 -7.02 36.63 -15.80
CA SER A 718 -6.79 37.27 -17.11
C SER A 718 -7.47 38.64 -17.26
N GLU A 719 -8.51 38.95 -16.49
CA GLU A 719 -9.17 40.27 -16.51
C GLU A 719 -8.48 41.33 -15.64
N ARG A 720 -7.33 41.02 -15.02
CA ARG A 720 -6.62 41.94 -14.10
C ARG A 720 -5.30 42.50 -14.63
N HIS A 721 -4.98 42.27 -15.89
CA HIS A 721 -3.82 42.88 -16.56
C HIS A 721 -4.21 44.01 -17.48
#